data_AF-A0A3M2FQI4-F1
#
_entry.id   AF-A0A3M2FQI4-F1
#
_cell.length_a   1.000
_cell.length_b   1.000
_cell.length_c   1.000
_cell.angle_alpha   90.00
_cell.angle_beta   90.00
_cell.angle_gamma   90.00
#
_symmetry.space_group_name_H-M   'P 1'
#
loop_
_entity.id
_entity.type
_entity.pdbx_description
1 polymer ?
#
loop_
_entity_poly.entity_id
_entity_poly.type
_entity_poly.pdbx_seq_one_letter_code
_entity_poly.pdbx_strand_id
1 'polypeptide(L)'
;MHTETVQIIQSKLMRFSARALVEEQRRARQLLTGDARLGRKESQATLEELRGLLSDAAEIFLPDAVQENIYANDSGTHLLPGWIKKAFVSIRVNGVVRPGCLEDVRLFVKRASEKGQTYTVRGAGTWPFGGAVPVQDDWVLDLSLLDFMELDKDEDRLIFGAGALFPNIRAYLKKEGYTLRQEITNPNSGTLAGWIATGGLGLGAYKYGPVKNSVDMLLVLRPDGTMEALTPEDEAFDLFFGSEGQTGLILGGALRVRRESFVSKAYAFSFEKTEDAHSYMQRLREAEILPTSVIYFDRAYIAETARIEAAHLNAAAGRAMEAERSASLEEWRENKALVEELESCAHVLVMHFDTAEDYEKALKTRLFGASRRAMRIRQLTFRQLSTELAHHLWDHRFLPVQMKQNGPSMLVSETILPLENFTAYQSLVRPFLSLLMKVELKTEAHLLPDGNMLIQSIVLADMRTVRHKIYFALVPLMTQAAIYFGAVPYGIGIWNYPFLKALRKKHPEKIAALEAARARFKESALLNRGKFLNPSGLRWLYRLFARIAPRVNHWFVATTHKRRQGKKDLLAYPVQKLAWKLSGFMVRHAIPSDLRKKEAPLERLLAACAECDSCERSCPTSDVFGMYGPATPITRRKTAERLVAGETLTGEEAEGFLACTRCDNCVRICPADVPLTQIFDLVEADARFNLALNKTADQKETFVGRFWQIMKESPNYRKHTHAVQTDKRSHLEHGLKIIYPRGYEYGSLFIDPESCIHCGMC
;
A
#
# COMPACT_ATOMS: atom_id res chain seq x y z
N MET A 1 17.10 12.55 31.38
CA MET A 1 16.38 11.40 30.79
C MET A 1 16.61 11.29 29.28
N HIS A 2 16.35 12.31 28.46
CA HIS A 2 16.39 12.16 26.99
C HIS A 2 17.76 11.82 26.36
N THR A 3 18.87 12.35 26.85
CA THR A 3 20.19 12.15 26.19
C THR A 3 20.72 10.71 26.30
N GLU A 4 20.56 10.06 27.45
CA GLU A 4 20.97 8.66 27.65
C GLU A 4 20.11 7.70 26.83
N THR A 5 18.79 7.91 26.79
CA THR A 5 17.88 7.11 25.95
C THR A 5 18.20 7.28 24.47
N VAL A 6 18.49 8.50 24.00
CA VAL A 6 18.93 8.75 22.63
C VAL A 6 20.24 8.02 22.31
N GLN A 7 21.23 8.07 23.21
CA GLN A 7 22.52 7.38 23.01
C GLN A 7 22.39 5.85 23.02
N ILE A 8 21.56 5.29 23.91
CA ILE A 8 21.28 3.86 23.98
C ILE A 8 20.61 3.41 22.68
N ILE A 9 19.57 4.12 22.25
CA ILE A 9 18.86 3.80 21.00
C ILE A 9 19.81 3.92 19.81
N GLN A 10 20.55 5.03 19.68
CA GLN A 10 21.58 5.20 18.64
C GLN A 10 22.57 4.03 18.62
N SER A 11 23.09 3.63 19.78
CA SER A 11 24.04 2.52 19.86
C SER A 11 23.45 1.18 19.41
N LYS A 12 22.16 0.95 19.71
CA LYS A 12 21.41 -0.25 19.27
C LYS A 12 21.20 -0.24 17.76
N LEU A 13 20.74 0.89 17.19
CA LEU A 13 20.58 1.05 15.75
C LEU A 13 21.92 0.81 15.00
N MET A 14 23.05 1.24 15.58
CA MET A 14 24.39 1.10 14.99
C MET A 14 24.98 -0.32 15.02
N ARG A 15 24.51 -1.20 15.92
CA ARG A 15 25.01 -2.57 16.04
C ARG A 15 24.34 -3.57 15.11
N PHE A 16 23.21 -3.20 14.50
CA PHE A 16 22.48 -4.08 13.60
C PHE A 16 23.29 -4.40 12.33
N SER A 17 23.25 -5.66 11.91
CA SER A 17 23.80 -6.11 10.63
C SER A 17 22.97 -7.27 10.07
N ALA A 18 22.59 -7.18 8.79
CA ALA A 18 21.85 -8.22 8.07
C ALA A 18 22.74 -9.39 7.58
N ARG A 19 24.02 -9.45 7.99
CA ARG A 19 25.02 -10.37 7.44
C ARG A 19 24.56 -11.83 7.39
N ALA A 20 24.12 -12.37 8.51
CA ALA A 20 23.72 -13.78 8.59
C ALA A 20 22.53 -14.11 7.68
N LEU A 21 21.56 -13.19 7.57
CA LEU A 21 20.42 -13.33 6.67
C LEU A 21 20.88 -13.36 5.20
N VAL A 22 21.71 -12.40 4.81
CA VAL A 22 22.20 -12.25 3.44
C VAL A 22 23.10 -13.40 3.01
N GLU A 23 23.99 -13.88 3.89
CA GLU A 23 24.84 -15.04 3.63
C GLU A 23 24.00 -16.29 3.36
N GLU A 24 22.97 -16.55 4.17
CA GLU A 24 22.08 -17.69 3.96
C GLU A 24 21.24 -17.55 2.68
N GLN A 25 20.69 -16.36 2.40
CA GLN A 25 19.94 -16.13 1.16
C GLN A 25 20.81 -16.27 -0.09
N ARG A 26 22.04 -15.77 -0.05
CA ARG A 26 23.02 -15.93 -1.13
C ARG A 26 23.34 -17.40 -1.37
N ARG A 27 23.63 -18.16 -0.31
CA ARG A 27 23.83 -19.61 -0.38
C ARG A 27 22.64 -20.30 -1.03
N ALA A 28 21.41 -20.03 -0.56
CA ALA A 28 20.21 -20.66 -1.09
C ALA A 28 20.00 -20.40 -2.59
N ARG A 29 20.20 -19.14 -3.04
CA ARG A 29 20.12 -18.78 -4.48
C ARG A 29 21.15 -19.54 -5.32
N GLN A 30 22.41 -19.55 -4.88
CA GLN A 30 23.49 -20.25 -5.59
C GLN A 30 23.21 -21.76 -5.73
N LEU A 31 22.61 -22.38 -4.71
CA LEU A 31 22.21 -23.79 -4.76
C LEU A 31 21.03 -24.09 -5.68
N LEU A 32 20.17 -23.09 -5.96
CA LEU A 32 18.95 -23.27 -6.77
C LEU A 32 19.21 -23.04 -8.26
N THR A 33 19.82 -21.90 -8.62
CA THR A 33 19.92 -21.44 -10.03
C THR A 33 21.36 -21.35 -10.54
N GLY A 34 22.37 -21.64 -9.71
CA GLY A 34 23.78 -21.41 -10.06
C GLY A 34 24.19 -19.93 -10.03
N ASP A 35 25.48 -19.67 -10.28
CA ASP A 35 26.10 -18.34 -10.16
C ASP A 35 26.04 -17.57 -11.49
N ALA A 36 24.84 -17.23 -11.97
CA ALA A 36 24.66 -16.50 -13.22
C ALA A 36 24.66 -14.98 -12.99
N ARG A 37 25.77 -14.33 -13.38
CA ARG A 37 25.90 -12.88 -13.48
C ARG A 37 25.31 -12.43 -14.82
N LEU A 38 24.21 -11.66 -14.80
CA LEU A 38 23.73 -10.92 -15.96
C LEU A 38 23.91 -9.42 -15.70
N GLY A 39 24.64 -8.74 -16.58
CA GLY A 39 24.98 -7.33 -16.38
C GLY A 39 25.52 -6.62 -17.61
N ARG A 40 25.17 -5.34 -17.75
CA ARG A 40 25.73 -4.42 -18.77
C ARG A 40 27.19 -4.09 -18.42
N LYS A 41 28.09 -3.97 -19.41
CA LYS A 41 29.53 -3.75 -19.21
C LYS A 41 29.88 -2.52 -18.33
N GLU A 42 29.23 -1.37 -18.51
CA GLU A 42 29.48 -0.18 -17.67
C GLU A 42 29.02 -0.36 -16.22
N SER A 43 27.87 -1.03 -16.02
CA SER A 43 27.35 -1.31 -14.67
C SER A 43 28.21 -2.34 -13.94
N GLN A 44 28.97 -3.16 -14.66
CA GLN A 44 29.81 -4.22 -14.12
C GLN A 44 31.02 -3.67 -13.35
N ALA A 45 31.67 -2.61 -13.85
CA ALA A 45 32.77 -1.97 -13.12
C ALA A 45 32.30 -1.27 -11.83
N THR A 46 31.16 -0.58 -11.88
CA THR A 46 30.56 0.03 -10.67
C THR A 46 30.13 -1.06 -9.68
N LEU A 47 29.58 -2.18 -10.15
CA LEU A 47 29.19 -3.31 -9.32
C LEU A 47 30.38 -3.90 -8.55
N GLU A 48 31.52 -4.09 -9.23
CA GLU A 48 32.75 -4.60 -8.62
C GLU A 48 33.33 -3.62 -7.60
N GLU A 49 33.35 -2.32 -7.91
CA GLU A 49 33.78 -1.28 -6.97
C GLU A 49 32.89 -1.25 -5.72
N LEU A 50 31.56 -1.29 -5.88
CA LEU A 50 30.63 -1.32 -4.76
C LEU A 50 30.79 -2.58 -3.90
N ARG A 51 31.06 -3.74 -4.51
CA ARG A 51 31.34 -4.99 -3.77
C ARG A 51 32.64 -4.96 -2.99
N GLY A 52 33.64 -4.22 -3.46
CA GLY A 52 34.87 -3.98 -2.70
C GLY A 52 34.72 -2.91 -1.62
N LEU A 53 33.76 -1.99 -1.78
CA LEU A 53 33.53 -0.88 -0.85
C LEU A 53 32.60 -1.24 0.31
N LEU A 54 31.50 -1.95 0.03
CA LEU A 54 30.46 -2.26 1.01
C LEU A 54 30.75 -3.60 1.71
N SER A 55 30.16 -3.80 2.88
CA SER A 55 30.31 -5.03 3.65
C SER A 55 29.62 -6.22 2.96
N ASP A 56 30.00 -7.44 3.37
CA ASP A 56 29.36 -8.68 2.90
C ASP A 56 27.87 -8.78 3.27
N ALA A 57 27.41 -7.94 4.21
CA ALA A 57 26.01 -7.83 4.58
C ALA A 57 25.17 -7.09 3.54
N ALA A 58 25.77 -6.40 2.57
CA ALA A 58 25.05 -5.73 1.51
C ALA A 58 24.71 -6.71 0.36
N GLU A 59 23.53 -6.55 -0.24
CA GLU A 59 23.23 -7.14 -1.55
C GLU A 59 23.44 -6.10 -2.65
N ILE A 60 24.26 -6.43 -3.64
CA ILE A 60 24.51 -5.56 -4.79
C ILE A 60 24.37 -6.39 -6.07
N PHE A 61 23.43 -5.98 -6.92
CA PHE A 61 23.12 -6.70 -8.15
C PHE A 61 22.63 -5.77 -9.26
N LEU A 62 22.77 -6.26 -10.48
CA LEU A 62 22.15 -5.67 -11.66
C LEU A 62 20.84 -6.43 -11.88
N PRO A 63 19.70 -5.73 -11.93
CA PRO A 63 18.43 -6.42 -12.01
C PRO A 63 18.29 -7.12 -13.36
N ASP A 64 17.78 -8.36 -13.34
CA ASP A 64 17.27 -9.02 -14.53
C ASP A 64 16.00 -8.34 -15.06
N ALA A 65 15.40 -8.83 -16.14
CA ALA A 65 14.20 -8.21 -16.72
C ALA A 65 12.97 -8.26 -15.79
N VAL A 66 12.85 -9.28 -14.93
CA VAL A 66 11.78 -9.37 -13.93
C VAL A 66 12.01 -8.35 -12.81
N GLN A 67 13.21 -8.30 -12.26
CA GLN A 67 13.60 -7.37 -11.21
C GLN A 67 13.57 -5.93 -11.72
N GLU A 68 14.00 -5.65 -12.95
CA GLU A 68 13.94 -4.30 -13.54
C GLU A 68 12.48 -3.82 -13.60
N ASN A 69 11.53 -4.71 -13.94
CA ASN A 69 10.11 -4.39 -13.90
C ASN A 69 9.62 -4.09 -12.46
N ILE A 70 10.04 -4.85 -11.46
CA ILE A 70 9.68 -4.62 -10.06
C ILE A 70 10.21 -3.26 -9.57
N TYR A 71 11.50 -2.99 -9.77
CA TYR A 71 12.14 -1.76 -9.29
C TYR A 71 11.77 -0.52 -10.10
N ALA A 72 11.35 -0.67 -11.36
CA ALA A 72 10.85 0.43 -12.18
C ALA A 72 9.44 0.92 -11.78
N ASN A 73 8.73 0.20 -10.92
CA ASN A 73 7.35 0.51 -10.57
C ASN A 73 7.12 0.64 -9.06
N ASP A 74 6.08 1.39 -8.72
CA ASP A 74 5.39 1.38 -7.44
C ASP A 74 3.90 0.98 -7.67
N SER A 75 3.13 0.90 -6.59
CA SER A 75 1.72 0.49 -6.65
C SER A 75 0.80 1.42 -7.46
N GLY A 76 1.25 2.61 -7.89
CA GLY A 76 0.48 3.47 -8.80
C GLY A 76 1.05 3.53 -10.22
N THR A 77 2.38 3.56 -10.33
CA THR A 77 3.13 3.71 -11.57
C THR A 77 2.88 2.54 -12.51
N HIS A 78 2.69 1.31 -12.01
CA HIS A 78 2.38 0.16 -12.86
C HIS A 78 1.10 0.34 -13.68
N LEU A 79 0.12 1.12 -13.19
CA LEU A 79 -1.15 1.41 -13.88
C LEU A 79 -0.99 2.40 -15.05
N LEU A 80 0.14 3.11 -15.14
CA LEU A 80 0.36 4.09 -16.19
C LEU A 80 0.60 3.42 -17.54
N PRO A 81 -0.08 3.89 -18.62
CA PRO A 81 0.24 3.45 -19.97
C PRO A 81 1.73 3.65 -20.29
N GLY A 82 2.39 2.63 -20.84
CA GLY A 82 3.84 2.66 -21.08
C GLY A 82 4.32 3.83 -21.96
N TRP A 83 3.50 4.27 -22.92
CA TRP A 83 3.81 5.45 -23.74
C TRP A 83 3.79 6.76 -22.92
N ILE A 84 2.93 6.89 -21.91
CA ILE A 84 2.90 8.04 -20.99
C ILE A 84 4.15 8.05 -20.14
N LYS A 85 4.53 6.89 -19.57
CA LYS A 85 5.79 6.76 -18.81
C LYS A 85 6.95 7.29 -19.65
N LYS A 86 7.15 6.73 -20.85
CA LYS A 86 8.20 7.13 -21.79
C LYS A 86 8.12 8.60 -22.17
N ALA A 87 6.93 9.17 -22.34
CA ALA A 87 6.79 10.56 -22.74
C ALA A 87 7.10 11.55 -21.60
N PHE A 88 6.82 11.17 -20.34
CA PHE A 88 6.95 12.06 -19.19
C PHE A 88 8.29 11.92 -18.45
N VAL A 89 8.78 10.70 -18.29
CA VAL A 89 9.99 10.37 -17.53
C VAL A 89 10.77 9.24 -18.20
N SER A 90 12.07 9.16 -17.94
CA SER A 90 12.88 8.00 -18.34
C SER A 90 13.05 7.10 -17.13
N ILE A 91 12.33 5.98 -17.07
CA ILE A 91 12.43 5.02 -15.97
C ILE A 91 13.39 3.91 -16.41
N ARG A 92 14.54 3.80 -15.74
CA ARG A 92 15.55 2.77 -15.99
C ARG A 92 16.31 2.51 -14.71
N VAL A 93 16.48 1.24 -14.37
CA VAL A 93 17.20 0.79 -13.17
C VAL A 93 18.63 0.45 -13.59
N ASN A 94 19.62 1.18 -13.08
CA ASN A 94 21.01 0.93 -13.47
C ASN A 94 21.68 -0.14 -12.60
N GLY A 95 21.22 -0.30 -11.36
CA GLY A 95 21.64 -1.31 -10.41
C GLY A 95 20.89 -1.12 -9.09
N VAL A 96 20.95 -2.13 -8.23
CA VAL A 96 20.31 -2.11 -6.92
C VAL A 96 21.36 -2.35 -5.84
N VAL A 97 21.31 -1.54 -4.79
CA VAL A 97 22.06 -1.74 -3.54
C VAL A 97 21.06 -1.89 -2.41
N ARG A 98 21.17 -2.99 -1.67
CA ARG A 98 20.50 -3.18 -0.38
C ARG A 98 21.55 -3.17 0.73
N PRO A 99 21.71 -2.05 1.45
CA PRO A 99 22.66 -1.94 2.55
C PRO A 99 22.33 -2.91 3.68
N GLY A 100 23.32 -3.66 4.17
CA GLY A 100 23.12 -4.60 5.28
C GLY A 100 23.33 -3.98 6.65
N CYS A 101 23.96 -2.81 6.71
CA CYS A 101 24.16 -2.01 7.90
C CYS A 101 24.20 -0.51 7.57
N LEU A 102 24.24 0.34 8.60
CA LEU A 102 24.24 1.80 8.42
C LEU A 102 25.51 2.31 7.72
N GLU A 103 26.64 1.65 7.96
CA GLU A 103 27.92 2.01 7.34
C GLU A 103 27.89 1.82 5.82
N ASP A 104 27.23 0.77 5.32
CA ASP A 104 27.05 0.55 3.89
C ASP A 104 26.30 1.72 3.24
N VAL A 105 25.29 2.27 3.92
CA VAL A 105 24.52 3.43 3.42
C VAL A 105 25.44 4.65 3.31
N ARG A 106 26.23 4.92 4.35
CA ARG A 106 27.17 6.04 4.41
C ARG A 106 28.21 5.96 3.30
N LEU A 107 28.81 4.78 3.11
CA LEU A 107 29.80 4.53 2.07
C LEU A 107 29.20 4.67 0.66
N PHE A 108 27.99 4.15 0.44
CA PHE A 108 27.28 4.31 -0.83
C PHE A 108 27.00 5.77 -1.15
N VAL A 109 26.44 6.54 -0.21
CA VAL A 109 26.13 7.97 -0.43
C VAL A 109 27.39 8.80 -0.64
N LYS A 110 28.46 8.52 0.13
CA LYS A 110 29.75 9.17 -0.06
C LYS A 110 30.30 8.92 -1.47
N ARG A 111 30.34 7.65 -1.91
CA ARG A 111 30.77 7.30 -3.28
C ARG A 111 29.89 7.98 -4.31
N ALA A 112 28.58 7.99 -4.10
CA ALA A 112 27.65 8.60 -5.03
C ALA A 112 27.95 10.10 -5.20
N SER A 113 28.25 10.80 -4.11
CA SER A 113 28.72 12.20 -4.12
C SER A 113 30.02 12.35 -4.92
N GLU A 114 31.04 11.54 -4.63
CA GLU A 114 32.35 11.60 -5.28
C GLU A 114 32.30 11.33 -6.78
N LYS A 115 31.42 10.42 -7.22
CA LYS A 115 31.29 10.00 -8.63
C LYS A 115 30.17 10.72 -9.38
N GLY A 116 29.40 11.58 -8.72
CA GLY A 116 28.20 12.19 -9.30
C GLY A 116 27.10 11.17 -9.66
N GLN A 117 27.09 10.00 -9.01
CA GLN A 117 26.13 8.94 -9.25
C GLN A 117 24.78 9.32 -8.65
N THR A 118 23.72 9.12 -9.43
CA THR A 118 22.35 9.41 -8.99
C THR A 118 21.70 8.17 -8.44
N TYR A 119 20.81 8.36 -7.49
CA TYR A 119 20.11 7.26 -6.86
C TYR A 119 18.71 7.64 -6.40
N THR A 120 17.84 6.64 -6.42
CA THR A 120 16.49 6.70 -5.87
C THR A 120 16.40 5.79 -4.65
N VAL A 121 15.83 6.32 -3.57
CA VAL A 121 15.64 5.60 -2.32
C VAL A 121 14.34 4.82 -2.36
N ARG A 122 14.37 3.59 -1.86
CA ARG A 122 13.22 2.70 -1.83
C ARG A 122 13.12 2.00 -0.48
N GLY A 123 11.91 2.01 0.08
CA GLY A 123 11.50 1.10 1.16
C GLY A 123 10.72 -0.08 0.57
N ALA A 124 9.44 -0.22 0.90
CA ALA A 124 8.59 -1.24 0.30
C ALA A 124 8.17 -0.94 -1.16
N GLY A 125 8.31 0.29 -1.65
CA GLY A 125 7.90 0.67 -3.01
C GLY A 125 6.37 0.77 -3.22
N THR A 126 5.59 0.93 -2.14
CA THR A 126 4.12 0.94 -2.20
C THR A 126 3.47 2.33 -2.28
N TRP A 127 4.27 3.40 -2.23
CA TRP A 127 3.78 4.77 -2.35
C TRP A 127 3.39 5.08 -3.80
N PRO A 128 2.11 5.34 -4.14
CA PRO A 128 1.62 5.26 -5.52
C PRO A 128 1.91 6.50 -6.38
N PHE A 129 2.64 7.49 -5.85
CA PHE A 129 2.85 8.78 -6.52
C PHE A 129 4.19 8.91 -7.25
N GLY A 130 4.99 7.85 -7.38
CA GLY A 130 6.28 7.87 -8.09
C GLY A 130 7.50 8.14 -7.20
N GLY A 131 7.32 8.21 -5.87
CA GLY A 131 8.40 8.60 -4.95
C GLY A 131 9.59 7.64 -4.96
N ALA A 132 9.33 6.33 -5.13
CA ALA A 132 10.34 5.28 -5.17
C ALA A 132 10.74 4.85 -6.60
N VAL A 133 10.27 5.56 -7.64
CA VAL A 133 10.52 5.21 -9.04
C VAL A 133 11.84 5.82 -9.52
N PRO A 134 12.83 5.02 -9.97
CA PRO A 134 14.11 5.52 -10.44
C PRO A 134 13.96 6.28 -11.77
N VAL A 135 14.51 7.49 -11.84
CA VAL A 135 14.41 8.37 -13.01
C VAL A 135 15.81 8.65 -13.56
N GLN A 136 16.00 8.52 -14.87
CA GLN A 136 17.26 8.78 -15.58
C GLN A 136 18.44 7.91 -15.11
N ASP A 137 18.32 6.59 -15.28
CA ASP A 137 19.41 5.63 -15.02
C ASP A 137 19.92 5.64 -13.55
N ASP A 138 19.01 5.91 -12.61
CA ASP A 138 19.29 5.89 -11.18
C ASP A 138 19.70 4.48 -10.72
N TRP A 139 20.61 4.46 -9.75
CA TRP A 139 20.76 3.31 -8.87
C TRP A 139 19.63 3.31 -7.83
N VAL A 140 19.11 2.14 -7.49
CA VAL A 140 18.12 2.02 -6.41
C VAL A 140 18.84 1.69 -5.11
N LEU A 141 18.67 2.55 -4.11
CA LEU A 141 19.08 2.31 -2.73
C LEU A 141 17.88 1.77 -1.96
N ASP A 142 17.79 0.45 -1.86
CA ASP A 142 16.70 -0.28 -1.22
C ASP A 142 17.05 -0.56 0.25
N LEU A 143 16.34 0.09 1.19
CA LEU A 143 16.63 0.01 2.63
C LEU A 143 15.95 -1.20 3.32
N SER A 144 15.39 -2.14 2.56
CA SER A 144 14.59 -3.25 3.10
C SER A 144 15.32 -4.22 4.02
N LEU A 145 16.66 -4.31 3.95
CA LEU A 145 17.45 -5.15 4.87
C LEU A 145 17.67 -4.50 6.25
N LEU A 146 17.37 -3.21 6.42
CA LEU A 146 17.47 -2.52 7.70
C LEU A 146 16.17 -2.72 8.51
N ASP A 147 15.74 -3.96 8.73
CA ASP A 147 14.39 -4.33 9.18
C ASP A 147 14.25 -4.63 10.67
N PHE A 148 15.29 -4.36 11.46
CA PHE A 148 15.27 -4.62 12.90
C PHE A 148 14.21 -3.82 13.65
N MET A 149 13.80 -4.40 14.77
CA MET A 149 12.82 -3.83 15.68
C MET A 149 13.16 -4.25 17.10
N GLU A 150 12.96 -3.35 18.05
CA GLU A 150 13.12 -3.62 19.48
C GLU A 150 12.10 -2.81 20.27
N LEU A 151 11.44 -3.45 21.24
CA LEU A 151 10.48 -2.82 22.13
C LEU A 151 11.17 -2.44 23.45
N ASP A 152 11.17 -1.16 23.75
CA ASP A 152 11.46 -0.63 25.08
C ASP A 152 10.13 -0.56 25.87
N LYS A 153 9.95 -1.50 26.81
CA LYS A 153 8.74 -1.63 27.62
C LYS A 153 8.66 -0.63 28.77
N ASP A 154 9.79 -0.06 29.16
CA ASP A 154 9.85 0.92 30.26
C ASP A 154 9.34 2.27 29.77
N GLU A 155 9.59 2.59 28.49
CA GLU A 155 9.19 3.84 27.84
C GLU A 155 7.99 3.69 26.88
N ASP A 156 7.45 2.47 26.72
CA ASP A 156 6.41 2.13 25.73
C ASP A 156 6.78 2.61 24.30
N ARG A 157 8.02 2.30 23.86
CA ARG A 157 8.58 2.73 22.57
C ARG A 157 9.00 1.56 21.69
N LEU A 158 8.69 1.66 20.40
CA LEU A 158 9.27 0.81 19.37
C LEU A 158 10.47 1.53 18.75
N ILE A 159 11.64 0.91 18.87
CA ILE A 159 12.84 1.23 18.10
C ILE A 159 12.78 0.44 16.79
N PHE A 160 13.04 1.09 15.66
CA PHE A 160 12.87 0.48 14.34
C PHE A 160 13.95 0.93 13.34
N GLY A 161 14.29 0.05 12.40
CA GLY A 161 15.07 0.38 11.21
C GLY A 161 14.22 0.77 10.00
N ALA A 162 14.84 1.34 8.97
CA ALA A 162 14.16 1.83 7.77
C ALA A 162 13.39 0.76 6.98
N GLY A 163 13.85 -0.49 7.05
CA GLY A 163 13.25 -1.66 6.45
C GLY A 163 12.09 -2.25 7.26
N ALA A 164 11.81 -1.76 8.47
CA ALA A 164 10.79 -2.33 9.35
C ALA A 164 9.39 -2.21 8.71
N LEU A 165 8.78 -3.37 8.42
CA LEU A 165 7.49 -3.48 7.76
C LEU A 165 6.35 -3.49 8.77
N PHE A 166 5.24 -2.83 8.45
CA PHE A 166 4.03 -2.85 9.28
C PHE A 166 3.55 -4.25 9.71
N PRO A 167 3.43 -5.26 8.82
CA PRO A 167 3.03 -6.60 9.25
C PRO A 167 3.99 -7.22 10.29
N ASN A 168 5.30 -7.00 10.13
CA ASN A 168 6.31 -7.52 11.05
C ASN A 168 6.25 -6.78 12.38
N ILE A 169 6.10 -5.46 12.36
CA ILE A 169 5.91 -4.62 13.55
C ILE A 169 4.67 -5.06 14.32
N ARG A 170 3.55 -5.26 13.63
CA ARG A 170 2.30 -5.69 14.26
C ARG A 170 2.43 -7.06 14.90
N ALA A 171 3.01 -8.02 14.19
CA ALA A 171 3.23 -9.36 14.72
C ALA A 171 4.19 -9.36 15.92
N TYR A 172 5.23 -8.52 15.88
CA TYR A 172 6.17 -8.34 16.98
C TYR A 172 5.49 -7.70 18.21
N LEU A 173 4.84 -6.55 18.04
CA LEU A 173 4.17 -5.85 19.14
C LEU A 173 3.05 -6.67 19.76
N LYS A 174 2.22 -7.37 18.95
CA LYS A 174 1.14 -8.22 19.47
C LYS A 174 1.68 -9.30 20.41
N LYS A 175 2.80 -9.95 20.07
CA LYS A 175 3.43 -10.96 20.93
C LYS A 175 3.89 -10.39 22.28
N GLU A 176 4.23 -9.11 22.29
CA GLU A 176 4.68 -8.41 23.49
C GLU A 176 3.53 -7.74 24.27
N GLY A 177 2.28 -7.81 23.77
CA GLY A 177 1.11 -7.15 24.39
C GLY A 177 0.98 -5.67 24.05
N TYR A 178 1.46 -5.25 22.88
CA TYR A 178 1.48 -3.87 22.40
C TYR A 178 0.87 -3.71 21.01
N THR A 179 0.58 -2.47 20.63
CA THR A 179 0.11 -2.10 19.30
C THR A 179 0.52 -0.67 18.93
N LEU A 180 0.50 -0.35 17.64
CA LEU A 180 0.82 0.99 17.13
C LEU A 180 -0.27 2.01 17.44
N ARG A 181 0.12 3.24 17.76
CA ARG A 181 -0.83 4.36 17.93
C ARG A 181 -1.55 4.72 16.62
N GLN A 182 -0.78 4.87 15.55
CA GLN A 182 -1.26 5.09 14.18
C GLN A 182 -0.71 4.04 13.22
N GLU A 183 -1.47 3.74 12.16
CA GLU A 183 -1.11 2.71 11.18
C GLU A 183 -1.60 3.06 9.77
N ILE A 184 -1.04 2.40 8.76
CA ILE A 184 -1.48 2.48 7.36
C ILE A 184 -2.74 1.65 7.10
N THR A 185 -3.46 1.97 6.03
CA THR A 185 -4.66 1.22 5.58
C THR A 185 -4.33 -0.01 4.73
N ASN A 186 -3.07 -0.27 4.40
CA ASN A 186 -2.63 -1.52 3.77
C ASN A 186 -1.99 -2.43 4.82
N PRO A 187 -2.61 -3.55 5.21
CA PRO A 187 -2.18 -4.31 6.39
C PRO A 187 -0.85 -5.05 6.21
N ASN A 188 -0.47 -5.38 4.97
CA ASN A 188 0.51 -6.43 4.69
C ASN A 188 1.73 -5.91 3.92
N SER A 189 1.95 -4.60 3.86
CA SER A 189 3.09 -4.00 3.17
C SER A 189 3.45 -2.64 3.78
N GLY A 190 4.36 -1.90 3.15
CA GLY A 190 4.82 -0.60 3.62
C GLY A 190 5.86 -0.69 4.73
N THR A 191 6.87 0.15 4.63
CA THR A 191 7.88 0.37 5.69
C THR A 191 7.49 1.56 6.54
N LEU A 192 7.70 1.49 7.85
CA LEU A 192 7.42 2.58 8.78
C LEU A 192 8.16 3.87 8.41
N ALA A 193 9.46 3.79 8.12
CA ALA A 193 10.25 4.94 7.68
C ALA A 193 9.75 5.54 6.36
N GLY A 194 9.36 4.70 5.40
CA GLY A 194 8.73 5.15 4.15
C GLY A 194 7.43 5.92 4.38
N TRP A 195 6.58 5.47 5.31
CA TRP A 195 5.33 6.16 5.66
C TRP A 195 5.58 7.48 6.41
N ILE A 196 6.59 7.53 7.28
CA ILE A 196 7.07 8.78 7.88
C ILE A 196 7.52 9.77 6.80
N ALA A 197 8.35 9.31 5.85
CA ALA A 197 8.85 10.11 4.74
C ALA A 197 7.74 10.71 3.87
N THR A 198 6.58 10.05 3.79
CA THR A 198 5.43 10.51 3.00
C THR A 198 4.43 11.36 3.81
N GLY A 199 4.67 11.57 5.11
CA GLY A 199 3.91 12.47 5.97
C GLY A 199 2.98 11.78 6.98
N GLY A 200 2.76 10.47 6.82
CA GLY A 200 2.20 9.60 7.85
C GLY A 200 0.79 9.91 8.34
N LEU A 201 -0.20 9.83 7.45
CA LEU A 201 -1.63 9.81 7.79
C LEU A 201 -2.22 8.42 7.53
N GLY A 202 -3.29 8.09 8.25
CA GLY A 202 -3.98 6.80 8.18
C GLY A 202 -4.86 6.53 9.40
N LEU A 203 -4.94 5.26 9.79
CA LEU A 203 -5.67 4.81 10.96
C LEU A 203 -5.05 5.38 12.25
N GLY A 204 -5.86 5.71 13.25
CA GLY A 204 -5.39 6.32 14.49
C GLY A 204 -5.14 7.83 14.39
N ALA A 205 -5.10 8.41 13.19
CA ALA A 205 -4.76 9.82 13.01
C ALA A 205 -5.80 10.77 13.60
N TYR A 206 -7.06 10.35 13.74
CA TYR A 206 -8.10 11.20 14.37
C TYR A 206 -7.78 11.49 15.83
N LYS A 207 -7.40 10.48 16.60
CA LYS A 207 -7.05 10.62 18.03
C LYS A 207 -5.61 11.10 18.25
N TYR A 208 -4.65 10.51 17.55
CA TYR A 208 -3.22 10.72 17.82
C TYR A 208 -2.57 11.76 16.89
N GLY A 209 -3.29 12.25 15.88
CA GLY A 209 -2.74 13.12 14.85
C GLY A 209 -1.82 12.39 13.87
N PRO A 210 -1.12 13.13 12.99
CA PRO A 210 -0.14 12.54 12.06
C PRO A 210 0.96 11.78 12.80
N VAL A 211 1.63 10.84 12.12
CA VAL A 211 2.68 10.00 12.73
C VAL A 211 3.76 10.79 13.43
N LYS A 212 4.06 12.01 12.96
CA LYS A 212 5.07 12.88 13.59
C LYS A 212 4.80 13.13 15.07
N ASN A 213 3.53 13.10 15.48
CA ASN A 213 3.13 13.25 16.87
C ASN A 213 3.48 12.03 17.72
N SER A 214 3.86 10.90 17.13
CA SER A 214 4.25 9.67 17.84
C SER A 214 5.73 9.35 17.69
N VAL A 215 6.46 10.01 16.79
CA VAL A 215 7.90 9.80 16.60
C VAL A 215 8.66 10.64 17.63
N ASP A 216 9.45 9.98 18.46
CA ASP A 216 10.28 10.63 19.48
C ASP A 216 11.70 10.89 18.97
N MET A 217 12.17 10.11 17.97
CA MET A 217 13.49 10.29 17.38
C MET A 217 13.54 9.72 15.95
N LEU A 218 14.31 10.36 15.07
CA LEU A 218 14.70 9.86 13.75
C LEU A 218 16.21 9.80 13.64
N LEU A 219 16.75 8.64 13.22
CA LEU A 219 18.12 8.53 12.75
C LEU A 219 18.13 8.79 11.25
N VAL A 220 18.83 9.83 10.82
CA VAL A 220 18.81 10.28 9.44
C VAL A 220 20.22 10.39 8.85
N LEU A 221 20.31 10.27 7.53
CA LEU A 221 21.50 10.59 6.76
C LEU A 221 21.19 11.77 5.83
N ARG A 222 21.91 12.87 6.03
CA ARG A 222 21.81 14.05 5.16
C ARG A 222 22.49 13.80 3.82
N PRO A 223 22.14 14.60 2.79
CA PRO A 223 22.73 14.43 1.45
C PRO A 223 24.26 14.57 1.41
N ASP A 224 24.87 15.34 2.31
CA ASP A 224 26.33 15.48 2.45
C ASP A 224 27.02 14.27 3.11
N GLY A 225 26.24 13.27 3.54
CA GLY A 225 26.74 12.08 4.24
C GLY A 225 26.82 12.23 5.76
N THR A 226 26.37 13.35 6.32
CA THR A 226 26.29 13.53 7.79
C THR A 226 25.14 12.70 8.35
N MET A 227 25.46 11.84 9.33
CA MET A 227 24.46 11.07 10.07
C MET A 227 24.16 11.76 11.41
N GLU A 228 22.88 11.91 11.73
CA GLU A 228 22.44 12.60 12.95
C GLU A 228 21.17 11.92 13.49
N ALA A 229 20.97 11.96 14.81
CA ALA A 229 19.66 11.69 15.39
C ALA A 229 18.97 13.02 15.65
N LEU A 230 17.70 13.09 15.27
CA LEU A 230 16.85 14.26 15.42
C LEU A 230 15.68 13.92 16.33
N THR A 231 15.35 14.85 17.20
CA THR A 231 14.21 14.84 18.11
C THR A 231 13.22 15.93 17.69
N PRO A 232 11.96 15.92 18.16
CA PRO A 232 10.98 16.97 17.86
C PRO A 232 11.44 18.39 18.17
N GLU A 233 12.41 18.56 19.07
CA GLU A 233 13.02 19.84 19.43
C GLU A 233 13.99 20.38 18.38
N ASP A 234 14.50 19.53 17.48
CA ASP A 234 15.44 19.92 16.44
C ASP A 234 14.72 20.52 15.23
N GLU A 235 15.18 21.70 14.76
CA GLU A 235 14.59 22.39 13.59
C GLU A 235 14.53 21.52 12.32
N ALA A 236 15.47 20.57 12.18
CA ALA A 236 15.56 19.70 11.02
C ALA A 236 14.57 18.52 11.05
N PHE A 237 13.96 18.20 12.19
CA PHE A 237 13.11 17.02 12.37
C PHE A 237 11.91 17.02 11.40
N ASP A 238 11.19 18.14 11.32
CA ASP A 238 10.01 18.28 10.48
C ASP A 238 10.33 18.19 8.96
N LEU A 239 11.60 18.33 8.56
CA LEU A 239 12.04 18.22 7.16
C LEU A 239 11.99 16.79 6.61
N PHE A 240 11.81 15.79 7.46
CA PHE A 240 11.71 14.39 7.07
C PHE A 240 10.27 13.90 6.89
N PHE A 241 9.26 14.76 7.14
CA PHE A 241 7.84 14.39 7.03
C PHE A 241 7.19 14.97 5.77
N GLY A 242 6.81 14.10 4.84
CA GLY A 242 6.25 14.49 3.55
C GLY A 242 7.29 15.05 2.57
N SER A 243 8.57 14.77 2.81
CA SER A 243 9.66 15.08 1.87
C SER A 243 9.81 14.03 0.77
N GLU A 244 9.21 12.84 0.96
CA GLU A 244 9.35 11.68 0.09
C GLU A 244 10.83 11.30 -0.12
N GLY A 245 11.65 11.46 0.93
CA GLY A 245 13.07 11.13 0.93
C GLY A 245 13.96 12.07 0.09
N GLN A 246 13.50 13.28 -0.23
CA GLN A 246 14.26 14.24 -1.06
C GLN A 246 15.11 15.25 -0.26
N THR A 247 14.99 15.25 1.07
CA THR A 247 15.78 16.06 2.02
C THR A 247 16.86 15.25 2.74
N GLY A 248 16.83 13.92 2.61
CA GLY A 248 17.75 12.98 3.25
C GLY A 248 17.10 11.60 3.40
N LEU A 249 17.82 10.68 4.03
CA LEU A 249 17.37 9.30 4.29
C LEU A 249 16.91 9.17 5.74
N ILE A 250 15.77 8.52 5.97
CA ILE A 250 15.40 8.02 7.30
C ILE A 250 15.94 6.60 7.39
N LEU A 251 16.89 6.37 8.30
CA LEU A 251 17.56 5.08 8.51
C LEU A 251 16.90 4.26 9.62
N GLY A 252 16.15 4.92 10.51
CA GLY A 252 15.44 4.31 11.61
C GLY A 252 14.92 5.38 12.58
N GLY A 253 14.44 4.96 13.74
CA GLY A 253 13.97 5.88 14.76
C GLY A 253 13.35 5.18 15.96
N ALA A 254 12.69 5.97 16.79
CA ALA A 254 11.87 5.50 17.90
C ALA A 254 10.51 6.18 17.86
N LEU A 255 9.44 5.41 18.07
CA LEU A 255 8.09 5.94 18.18
C LEU A 255 7.33 5.33 19.35
N ARG A 256 6.37 6.08 19.87
CA ARG A 256 5.48 5.67 20.97
C ARG A 256 4.48 4.64 20.49
N VAL A 257 4.45 3.52 21.19
CA VAL A 257 3.41 2.49 21.05
C VAL A 257 2.39 2.63 22.18
N ARG A 258 1.42 1.73 22.22
CA ARG A 258 0.49 1.60 23.36
C ARG A 258 0.37 0.12 23.71
N ARG A 259 0.02 -0.15 24.97
CA ARG A 259 -0.37 -1.49 25.40
C ARG A 259 -1.64 -1.91 24.68
N GLU A 260 -1.73 -3.19 24.37
CA GLU A 260 -2.95 -3.76 23.79
C GLU A 260 -4.07 -3.65 24.83
N SER A 261 -5.14 -2.94 24.48
CA SER A 261 -6.29 -2.71 25.35
C SER A 261 -7.31 -3.84 25.16
N PHE A 262 -7.89 -4.31 26.25
CA PHE A 262 -9.05 -5.23 26.20
C PHE A 262 -10.30 -4.56 25.61
N VAL A 263 -10.31 -3.23 25.50
CA VAL A 263 -11.39 -2.46 24.86
C VAL A 263 -10.99 -2.14 23.43
N SER A 264 -11.46 -2.97 22.49
CA SER A 264 -11.42 -2.70 21.06
C SER A 264 -12.84 -2.80 20.52
N LYS A 265 -13.54 -1.66 20.43
CA LYS A 265 -14.95 -1.63 20.02
C LYS A 265 -15.14 -0.86 18.72
N ALA A 266 -15.59 -1.57 17.69
CA ALA A 266 -16.06 -0.97 16.46
C ALA A 266 -17.53 -0.57 16.58
N TYR A 267 -17.87 0.62 16.06
CA TYR A 267 -19.22 1.14 15.96
C TYR A 267 -19.48 1.59 14.54
N ALA A 268 -20.66 1.29 14.01
CA ALA A 268 -21.02 1.74 12.67
C ALA A 268 -22.43 2.31 12.60
N PHE A 269 -22.60 3.31 11.74
CA PHE A 269 -23.87 3.99 11.50
C PHE A 269 -24.10 4.15 10.00
N SER A 270 -25.34 3.94 9.55
CA SER A 270 -25.78 4.20 8.19
C SER A 270 -26.65 5.47 8.12
N PHE A 271 -26.50 6.21 7.03
CA PHE A 271 -27.18 7.46 6.73
C PHE A 271 -27.71 7.44 5.29
N GLU A 272 -28.94 7.89 5.07
CA GLU A 272 -29.51 7.94 3.71
C GLU A 272 -28.88 9.04 2.84
N LYS A 273 -28.41 10.11 3.47
CA LYS A 273 -27.89 11.31 2.83
C LYS A 273 -26.47 11.63 3.30
N THR A 274 -25.64 12.13 2.39
CA THR A 274 -24.28 12.59 2.71
C THR A 274 -24.28 13.73 3.74
N GLU A 275 -25.28 14.61 3.70
CA GLU A 275 -25.43 15.74 4.63
C GLU A 275 -25.63 15.29 6.08
N ASP A 276 -26.32 14.18 6.30
CA ASP A 276 -26.51 13.60 7.63
C ASP A 276 -25.18 13.05 8.16
N ALA A 277 -24.43 12.30 7.35
CA ALA A 277 -23.10 11.81 7.74
C ALA A 277 -22.13 12.97 8.04
N HIS A 278 -22.14 14.02 7.23
CA HIS A 278 -21.39 15.26 7.47
C HIS A 278 -21.76 15.88 8.82
N SER A 279 -23.06 16.08 9.09
CA SER A 279 -23.50 16.69 10.35
C SER A 279 -23.16 15.83 11.56
N TYR A 280 -23.20 14.50 11.42
CA TYR A 280 -22.75 13.58 12.47
C TYR A 280 -21.26 13.79 12.79
N MET A 281 -20.39 13.82 11.78
CA MET A 281 -18.95 14.06 11.96
C MET A 281 -18.66 15.43 12.58
N GLN A 282 -19.40 16.49 12.20
CA GLN A 282 -19.27 17.80 12.84
C GLN A 282 -19.63 17.76 14.33
N ARG A 283 -20.77 17.14 14.68
CA ARG A 283 -21.22 17.01 16.08
C ARG A 283 -20.29 16.14 16.92
N LEU A 284 -19.70 15.09 16.33
CA LEU A 284 -18.69 14.26 16.97
C LEU A 284 -17.50 15.12 17.43
N ARG A 285 -17.02 16.01 16.55
CA ARG A 285 -15.94 16.96 16.85
C ARG A 285 -16.34 18.00 17.89
N GLU A 286 -17.53 18.60 17.74
CA GLU A 286 -18.06 19.59 18.70
C GLU A 286 -18.22 19.00 20.12
N ALA A 287 -18.52 17.70 20.22
CA ALA A 287 -18.63 16.98 21.48
C ALA A 287 -17.28 16.46 22.02
N GLU A 288 -16.17 16.71 21.30
CA GLU A 288 -14.82 16.26 21.65
C GLU A 288 -14.75 14.76 21.94
N ILE A 289 -15.49 13.95 21.17
CA ILE A 289 -15.44 12.50 21.26
C ILE A 289 -14.26 12.03 20.43
N LEU A 290 -13.39 11.18 21.00
CA LEU A 290 -12.11 10.81 20.39
C LEU A 290 -12.02 9.29 20.10
N PRO A 291 -12.81 8.73 19.18
CA PRO A 291 -12.48 7.42 18.62
C PRO A 291 -11.07 7.45 18.02
N THR A 292 -10.37 6.33 18.02
CA THR A 292 -9.08 6.15 17.36
C THR A 292 -9.15 6.53 15.88
N SER A 293 -10.20 6.09 15.19
CA SER A 293 -10.45 6.32 13.76
C SER A 293 -11.92 6.62 13.50
N VAL A 294 -12.18 7.44 12.48
CA VAL A 294 -13.51 7.70 11.92
C VAL A 294 -13.42 7.56 10.41
N ILE A 295 -14.01 6.51 9.86
CA ILE A 295 -13.93 6.13 8.45
C ILE A 295 -15.31 6.28 7.82
N TYR A 296 -15.39 7.00 6.72
CA TYR A 296 -16.59 7.19 5.93
C TYR A 296 -16.51 6.40 4.62
N PHE A 297 -17.59 5.71 4.28
CA PHE A 297 -17.81 5.06 3.00
C PHE A 297 -19.09 5.60 2.36
N ASP A 298 -19.04 5.96 1.08
CA ASP A 298 -20.24 6.37 0.36
C ASP A 298 -21.10 5.18 -0.12
N ARG A 299 -22.29 5.50 -0.62
CA ARG A 299 -23.25 4.52 -1.16
C ARG A 299 -22.66 3.61 -2.24
N ALA A 300 -21.85 4.15 -3.13
CA ALA A 300 -21.29 3.38 -4.23
C ALA A 300 -20.20 2.41 -3.75
N TYR A 301 -19.42 2.85 -2.75
CA TYR A 301 -18.42 2.02 -2.09
C TYR A 301 -19.12 0.85 -1.37
N ILE A 302 -20.11 1.14 -0.53
CA ILE A 302 -20.84 0.11 0.25
C ILE A 302 -21.57 -0.88 -0.65
N ALA A 303 -22.22 -0.42 -1.73
CA ALA A 303 -22.85 -1.31 -2.70
C ALA A 303 -21.86 -2.22 -3.44
N GLU A 304 -20.60 -1.80 -3.59
CA GLU A 304 -19.54 -2.63 -4.15
C GLU A 304 -19.08 -3.69 -3.16
N THR A 305 -18.82 -3.29 -1.91
CA THR A 305 -18.45 -4.22 -0.84
C THR A 305 -19.53 -5.28 -0.66
N ALA A 306 -20.82 -4.88 -0.61
CA ALA A 306 -21.95 -5.81 -0.52
C ALA A 306 -21.93 -6.87 -1.64
N ARG A 307 -21.65 -6.44 -2.88
CA ARG A 307 -21.59 -7.33 -4.04
C ARG A 307 -20.43 -8.34 -3.94
N ILE A 308 -19.28 -7.88 -3.45
CA ILE A 308 -18.10 -8.72 -3.24
C ILE A 308 -18.39 -9.76 -2.15
N GLU A 309 -18.92 -9.35 -1.01
CA GLU A 309 -19.27 -10.26 0.08
C GLU A 309 -20.35 -11.26 -0.32
N ALA A 310 -21.38 -10.83 -1.06
CA ALA A 310 -22.38 -11.74 -1.62
C ALA A 310 -21.75 -12.78 -2.58
N ALA A 311 -20.77 -12.38 -3.39
CA ALA A 311 -20.06 -13.31 -4.29
C ALA A 311 -19.21 -14.32 -3.49
N HIS A 312 -18.47 -13.87 -2.47
CA HIS A 312 -17.71 -14.74 -1.58
C HIS A 312 -18.62 -15.75 -0.87
N LEU A 313 -19.75 -15.27 -0.35
CA LEU A 313 -20.74 -16.06 0.36
C LEU A 313 -21.34 -17.14 -0.56
N ASN A 314 -21.72 -16.78 -1.79
CA ASN A 314 -22.23 -17.74 -2.77
C ASN A 314 -21.18 -18.80 -3.17
N ALA A 315 -19.93 -18.39 -3.36
CA ALA A 315 -18.84 -19.31 -3.68
C ALA A 315 -18.54 -20.28 -2.51
N ALA A 316 -18.64 -19.80 -1.26
CA ALA A 316 -18.51 -20.63 -0.07
C ALA A 316 -19.64 -21.66 0.04
N ALA A 317 -20.89 -21.28 -0.22
CA ALA A 317 -22.01 -22.21 -0.28
C ALA A 317 -21.81 -23.30 -1.35
N GLY A 318 -21.40 -22.92 -2.56
CA GLY A 318 -21.13 -23.89 -3.63
C GLY A 318 -20.12 -24.96 -3.20
N ARG A 319 -18.99 -24.54 -2.61
CA ARG A 319 -17.97 -25.46 -2.08
C ARG A 319 -18.49 -26.31 -0.92
N ALA A 320 -19.29 -25.74 -0.02
CA ALA A 320 -19.87 -26.47 1.10
C ALA A 320 -20.87 -27.54 0.64
N MET A 321 -21.65 -27.25 -0.41
CA MET A 321 -22.55 -28.21 -1.04
C MET A 321 -21.78 -29.33 -1.73
N GLU A 322 -20.75 -29.00 -2.52
CA GLU A 322 -19.88 -29.99 -3.18
C GLU A 322 -19.16 -30.90 -2.17
N ALA A 323 -18.81 -30.38 -0.99
CA ALA A 323 -18.12 -31.12 0.06
C ALA A 323 -19.06 -31.75 1.11
N GLU A 324 -20.38 -31.65 0.94
CA GLU A 324 -21.43 -32.16 1.84
C GLU A 324 -21.26 -31.71 3.33
N ARG A 325 -20.90 -30.45 3.56
CA ARG A 325 -20.62 -29.90 4.91
C ARG A 325 -21.78 -29.05 5.46
N SER A 326 -22.68 -29.68 6.21
CA SER A 326 -23.86 -29.02 6.82
C SER A 326 -23.52 -27.84 7.75
N ALA A 327 -22.48 -27.96 8.57
CA ALA A 327 -22.05 -26.89 9.48
C ALA A 327 -21.63 -25.60 8.73
N SER A 328 -20.98 -25.73 7.57
CA SER A 328 -20.61 -24.59 6.74
C SER A 328 -21.82 -23.91 6.06
N LEU A 329 -22.93 -24.62 5.90
CA LEU A 329 -24.18 -24.04 5.41
C LEU A 329 -24.91 -23.23 6.51
N GLU A 330 -24.71 -23.58 7.77
CA GLU A 330 -25.24 -22.80 8.91
C GLU A 330 -24.45 -21.49 9.07
N GLU A 331 -23.12 -21.56 9.03
CA GLU A 331 -22.23 -20.38 8.96
C GLU A 331 -22.58 -19.48 7.76
N TRP A 332 -22.94 -20.08 6.60
CA TRP A 332 -23.42 -19.33 5.45
C TRP A 332 -24.72 -18.55 5.74
N ARG A 333 -25.67 -19.14 6.47
CA ARG A 333 -26.94 -18.46 6.82
C ARG A 333 -26.70 -17.25 7.72
N GLU A 334 -25.80 -17.36 8.69
CA GLU A 334 -25.42 -16.25 9.58
C GLU A 334 -24.77 -15.11 8.78
N ASN A 335 -23.84 -15.45 7.89
CA ASN A 335 -23.19 -14.47 7.03
C ASN A 335 -24.15 -13.84 6.00
N LYS A 336 -25.22 -14.53 5.61
CA LYS A 336 -26.25 -13.97 4.71
C LYS A 336 -26.97 -12.78 5.34
N ALA A 337 -27.33 -12.86 6.61
CA ALA A 337 -28.00 -11.76 7.31
C ALA A 337 -27.11 -10.50 7.38
N LEU A 338 -25.80 -10.69 7.55
CA LEU A 338 -24.80 -9.61 7.51
C LEU A 338 -24.76 -8.94 6.14
N VAL A 339 -24.75 -9.71 5.06
CA VAL A 339 -24.80 -9.20 3.68
C VAL A 339 -26.10 -8.44 3.41
N GLU A 340 -27.25 -8.97 3.83
CA GLU A 340 -28.55 -8.30 3.68
C GLU A 340 -28.60 -6.96 4.45
N GLU A 341 -28.02 -6.88 5.65
CA GLU A 341 -27.88 -5.61 6.38
C GLU A 341 -26.96 -4.63 5.66
N LEU A 342 -25.82 -5.09 5.15
CA LEU A 342 -24.88 -4.28 4.37
C LEU A 342 -25.52 -3.73 3.08
N GLU A 343 -26.30 -4.54 2.36
CA GLU A 343 -27.05 -4.13 1.16
C GLU A 343 -28.10 -3.05 1.47
N SER A 344 -28.67 -3.05 2.68
CA SER A 344 -29.61 -2.03 3.13
C SER A 344 -28.94 -0.69 3.49
N CYS A 345 -27.62 -0.63 3.53
CA CYS A 345 -26.88 0.57 3.90
C CYS A 345 -26.70 1.54 2.72
N ALA A 346 -26.49 2.81 3.06
CA ALA A 346 -26.26 3.88 2.09
C ALA A 346 -24.89 4.50 2.34
N HIS A 347 -24.82 5.58 3.12
CA HIS A 347 -23.57 6.17 3.56
C HIS A 347 -23.23 5.60 4.92
N VAL A 348 -21.99 5.16 5.15
CA VAL A 348 -21.61 4.49 6.39
C VAL A 348 -20.47 5.22 7.07
N LEU A 349 -20.58 5.42 8.38
CA LEU A 349 -19.47 5.81 9.26
C LEU A 349 -19.09 4.63 10.14
N VAL A 350 -17.80 4.29 10.16
CA VAL A 350 -17.21 3.30 11.06
C VAL A 350 -16.26 4.02 12.01
N MET A 351 -16.39 3.73 13.30
CA MET A 351 -15.59 4.30 14.37
C MET A 351 -14.99 3.19 15.22
N HIS A 352 -13.78 3.41 15.73
CA HIS A 352 -13.12 2.48 16.64
C HIS A 352 -12.66 3.21 17.88
N PHE A 353 -12.84 2.60 19.05
CA PHE A 353 -12.34 3.11 20.33
C PHE A 353 -11.31 2.13 20.90
N ASP A 354 -10.16 2.65 21.31
CA ASP A 354 -9.08 1.88 21.92
C ASP A 354 -8.97 2.07 23.45
N THR A 355 -9.76 2.97 24.04
CA THR A 355 -9.82 3.21 25.51
C THR A 355 -11.26 3.13 26.01
N ALA A 356 -11.41 2.67 27.27
CA ALA A 356 -12.70 2.66 27.96
C ALA A 356 -13.24 4.08 28.19
N GLU A 357 -12.37 5.02 28.56
CA GLU A 357 -12.75 6.41 28.87
C GLU A 357 -13.41 7.11 27.67
N ASP A 358 -12.77 7.06 26.49
CA ASP A 358 -13.32 7.70 25.28
C ASP A 358 -14.62 7.02 24.84
N TYR A 359 -14.70 5.70 25.00
CA TYR A 359 -15.89 4.94 24.69
C TYR A 359 -17.06 5.28 25.63
N GLU A 360 -16.83 5.34 26.95
CA GLU A 360 -17.85 5.75 27.92
C GLU A 360 -18.30 7.19 27.73
N LYS A 361 -17.37 8.09 27.41
CA LYS A 361 -17.68 9.48 27.03
C LYS A 361 -18.62 9.51 25.81
N ALA A 362 -18.35 8.69 24.80
CA ALA A 362 -19.20 8.57 23.61
C ALA A 362 -20.62 8.12 23.95
N LEU A 363 -20.76 7.07 24.78
CA LEU A 363 -22.06 6.51 25.20
C LEU A 363 -22.92 7.49 26.00
N LYS A 364 -22.31 8.44 26.71
CA LYS A 364 -23.05 9.51 27.43
C LYS A 364 -23.69 10.54 26.50
N THR A 365 -23.30 10.54 25.22
CA THR A 365 -23.84 11.47 24.23
C THR A 365 -25.04 10.89 23.51
N ARG A 366 -25.93 11.74 23.01
CA ARG A 366 -27.09 11.29 22.21
C ARG A 366 -26.68 10.68 20.86
N LEU A 367 -25.44 10.89 20.41
CA LEU A 367 -24.95 10.40 19.12
C LEU A 367 -24.80 8.87 19.07
N PHE A 368 -24.65 8.22 20.23
CA PHE A 368 -24.40 6.77 20.36
C PHE A 368 -25.57 6.03 21.01
N GLY A 369 -26.79 6.61 20.99
CA GLY A 369 -27.98 5.99 21.60
C GLY A 369 -28.31 4.61 21.00
N ALA A 370 -28.60 3.64 21.87
CA ALA A 370 -28.84 2.25 21.50
C ALA A 370 -30.21 2.05 20.81
N SER A 371 -30.27 2.20 19.48
CA SER A 371 -31.45 1.80 18.70
C SER A 371 -31.06 1.34 17.30
N ARG A 372 -31.44 0.10 16.96
CA ARG A 372 -31.37 -0.44 15.59
C ARG A 372 -32.39 0.21 14.63
N ARG A 373 -33.34 0.99 15.13
CA ARG A 373 -34.27 1.80 14.33
C ARG A 373 -33.66 3.17 14.02
N ALA A 374 -34.05 3.75 12.88
CA ALA A 374 -33.64 5.10 12.50
C ALA A 374 -33.94 6.10 13.62
N MET A 375 -32.91 6.78 14.08
CA MET A 375 -32.97 7.82 15.09
C MET A 375 -32.98 9.18 14.42
N ARG A 376 -33.68 10.13 15.04
CA ARG A 376 -33.68 11.53 14.62
C ARG A 376 -33.26 12.43 15.77
N ILE A 377 -32.14 13.13 15.58
CA ILE A 377 -31.66 14.15 16.52
C ILE A 377 -31.72 15.50 15.81
N ARG A 378 -32.74 16.30 16.11
CA ARG A 378 -33.05 17.54 15.37
C ARG A 378 -33.28 17.26 13.86
N GLN A 379 -32.37 17.67 12.99
CA GLN A 379 -32.41 17.45 11.55
C GLN A 379 -31.59 16.23 11.08
N LEU A 380 -30.80 15.63 11.97
CA LEU A 380 -29.91 14.51 11.67
C LEU A 380 -30.67 13.17 11.76
N THR A 381 -30.63 12.37 10.70
CA THR A 381 -31.22 11.02 10.65
C THR A 381 -30.15 9.95 10.42
N PHE A 382 -30.13 8.91 11.26
CA PHE A 382 -29.14 7.84 11.16
C PHE A 382 -29.65 6.53 11.77
N ARG A 383 -29.05 5.41 11.38
CA ARG A 383 -29.34 4.08 11.93
C ARG A 383 -28.04 3.45 12.44
N GLN A 384 -28.01 3.04 13.70
CA GLN A 384 -26.89 2.23 14.21
C GLN A 384 -26.95 0.83 13.60
N LEU A 385 -25.81 0.34 13.12
CA LEU A 385 -25.65 -1.00 12.56
C LEU A 385 -25.40 -2.04 13.64
N SER A 386 -25.59 -3.31 13.31
CA SER A 386 -25.24 -4.43 14.20
C SER A 386 -23.75 -4.42 14.58
N THR A 387 -23.44 -5.03 15.73
CA THR A 387 -22.05 -5.16 16.20
C THR A 387 -21.24 -5.99 15.21
N GLU A 388 -21.83 -7.06 14.70
CA GLU A 388 -21.26 -7.96 13.72
C GLU A 388 -20.87 -7.22 12.44
N LEU A 389 -21.79 -6.42 11.88
CA LEU A 389 -21.50 -5.62 10.70
C LEU A 389 -20.48 -4.49 10.98
N ALA A 390 -20.52 -3.88 12.17
CA ALA A 390 -19.54 -2.87 12.56
C ALA A 390 -18.11 -3.45 12.61
N HIS A 391 -17.94 -4.65 13.17
CA HIS A 391 -16.67 -5.37 13.20
C HIS A 391 -16.23 -5.80 11.79
N HIS A 392 -17.14 -6.32 10.97
CA HIS A 392 -16.84 -6.66 9.57
C HIS A 392 -16.35 -5.46 8.76
N LEU A 393 -17.05 -4.32 8.87
CA LEU A 393 -16.65 -3.07 8.21
C LEU A 393 -15.36 -2.49 8.78
N TRP A 394 -15.11 -2.68 10.08
CA TRP A 394 -13.83 -2.33 10.67
C TRP A 394 -12.71 -3.15 10.03
N ASP A 395 -12.86 -4.46 9.88
CA ASP A 395 -11.83 -5.28 9.21
C ASP A 395 -11.68 -4.98 7.73
N HIS A 396 -12.78 -4.61 7.07
CA HIS A 396 -12.79 -4.16 5.68
C HIS A 396 -11.88 -2.93 5.44
N ARG A 397 -11.51 -2.15 6.48
CA ARG A 397 -10.57 -1.01 6.38
C ARG A 397 -9.23 -1.36 5.74
N PHE A 398 -8.87 -2.64 5.73
CA PHE A 398 -7.63 -3.16 5.17
C PHE A 398 -7.78 -3.81 3.78
N LEU A 399 -9.01 -3.89 3.29
CA LEU A 399 -9.39 -4.59 2.08
C LEU A 399 -9.99 -3.69 0.98
N PRO A 400 -9.73 -2.36 0.90
CA PRO A 400 -10.34 -1.51 -0.12
C PRO A 400 -9.92 -1.92 -1.53
N VAL A 401 -8.77 -2.57 -1.72
CA VAL A 401 -8.29 -3.00 -3.05
C VAL A 401 -8.99 -4.26 -3.58
N GLN A 402 -9.84 -4.95 -2.80
CA GLN A 402 -10.60 -6.12 -3.26
C GLN A 402 -11.49 -5.78 -4.47
N MET A 403 -12.08 -4.58 -4.49
CA MET A 403 -12.94 -4.15 -5.61
C MET A 403 -12.23 -4.04 -6.95
N LYS A 404 -10.89 -4.06 -6.97
CA LYS A 404 -10.10 -4.10 -8.21
C LYS A 404 -10.43 -5.33 -9.06
N GLN A 405 -10.97 -6.42 -8.50
CA GLN A 405 -11.39 -7.57 -9.33
C GLN A 405 -12.57 -7.27 -10.26
N ASN A 406 -13.45 -6.34 -9.88
CA ASN A 406 -14.69 -6.02 -10.60
C ASN A 406 -14.50 -5.04 -11.76
N GLY A 407 -13.40 -4.29 -11.74
CA GLY A 407 -12.84 -3.63 -12.91
C GLY A 407 -11.34 -3.69 -12.71
N PRO A 408 -10.58 -4.51 -13.47
CA PRO A 408 -9.17 -4.89 -13.22
C PRO A 408 -8.19 -3.72 -13.40
N SER A 409 -8.44 -2.65 -12.65
CA SER A 409 -7.71 -1.42 -12.42
C SER A 409 -8.54 -0.52 -11.49
N MET A 410 -7.87 0.11 -10.54
CA MET A 410 -8.47 1.06 -9.61
C MET A 410 -7.77 2.40 -9.77
N LEU A 411 -8.46 3.40 -10.30
CA LEU A 411 -7.95 4.75 -10.46
C LEU A 411 -8.34 5.59 -9.24
N VAL A 412 -7.35 6.12 -8.53
CA VAL A 412 -7.57 6.79 -7.24
C VAL A 412 -7.01 8.21 -7.28
N SER A 413 -7.79 9.17 -6.79
CA SER A 413 -7.31 10.50 -6.40
C SER A 413 -7.37 10.60 -4.89
N GLU A 414 -6.23 10.90 -4.25
CA GLU A 414 -6.11 11.01 -2.79
C GLU A 414 -5.75 12.44 -2.38
N THR A 415 -6.60 13.05 -1.56
CA THR A 415 -6.52 14.48 -1.20
C THR A 415 -6.98 14.74 0.22
N ILE A 416 -6.43 15.77 0.87
CA ILE A 416 -6.87 16.27 2.17
C ILE A 416 -7.82 17.45 1.95
N LEU A 417 -9.11 17.26 2.21
CA LEU A 417 -10.19 18.23 2.00
C LEU A 417 -10.77 18.72 3.33
N PRO A 418 -11.07 20.02 3.52
CA PRO A 418 -11.80 20.49 4.69
C PRO A 418 -13.20 19.88 4.78
N LEU A 419 -13.60 19.40 5.97
CA LEU A 419 -14.89 18.74 6.19
C LEU A 419 -16.06 19.62 5.73
N GLU A 420 -16.00 20.93 5.96
CA GLU A 420 -17.06 21.87 5.58
C GLU A 420 -17.35 21.89 4.06
N ASN A 421 -16.37 21.50 3.23
CA ASN A 421 -16.51 21.49 1.78
C ASN A 421 -16.81 20.09 1.21
N PHE A 422 -16.90 19.06 2.06
CA PHE A 422 -17.05 17.67 1.66
C PHE A 422 -18.32 17.40 0.83
N THR A 423 -19.47 17.86 1.32
CA THR A 423 -20.77 17.72 0.64
C THR A 423 -20.79 18.48 -0.68
N ALA A 424 -20.25 19.70 -0.73
CA ALA A 424 -20.16 20.50 -1.95
C ALA A 424 -19.29 19.81 -3.02
N TYR A 425 -18.14 19.27 -2.62
CA TYR A 425 -17.25 18.48 -3.48
C TYR A 425 -17.96 17.26 -4.09
N GLN A 426 -18.59 16.45 -3.25
CA GLN A 426 -19.35 15.26 -3.68
C GLN A 426 -20.48 15.60 -4.67
N SER A 427 -21.22 16.67 -4.38
CA SER A 427 -22.33 17.15 -5.22
C SER A 427 -21.91 17.58 -6.63
N LEU A 428 -20.64 18.02 -6.78
CA LEU A 428 -20.07 18.40 -8.06
C LEU A 428 -19.55 17.16 -8.82
N VAL A 429 -18.67 16.39 -8.19
CA VAL A 429 -17.86 15.38 -8.89
C VAL A 429 -18.67 14.14 -9.24
N ARG A 430 -19.53 13.64 -8.34
CA ARG A 430 -20.27 12.39 -8.58
C ARG A 430 -21.19 12.46 -9.81
N PRO A 431 -22.09 13.44 -9.95
CA PRO A 431 -22.99 13.47 -11.10
C PRO A 431 -22.24 13.90 -12.37
N PHE A 432 -21.16 14.66 -12.23
CA PHE A 432 -20.28 15.02 -13.33
C PHE A 432 -19.65 13.76 -13.98
N LEU A 433 -19.04 12.88 -13.17
CA LEU A 433 -18.42 11.65 -13.66
C LEU A 433 -19.46 10.64 -14.19
N SER A 434 -20.58 10.50 -13.49
CA SER A 434 -21.67 9.60 -13.89
C SER A 434 -22.28 10.00 -15.24
N LEU A 435 -22.59 11.30 -15.44
CA LEU A 435 -23.24 11.79 -16.65
C LEU A 435 -22.31 11.78 -17.87
N LEU A 436 -21.03 12.16 -17.68
CA LEU A 436 -20.09 12.29 -18.80
C LEU A 436 -19.58 10.92 -19.25
N MET A 437 -19.34 9.99 -18.32
CA MET A 437 -18.54 8.80 -18.62
C MET A 437 -19.18 7.47 -18.23
N LYS A 438 -20.39 7.46 -17.66
CA LYS A 438 -21.06 6.23 -17.17
C LYS A 438 -20.17 5.42 -16.23
N VAL A 439 -19.52 6.11 -15.30
CA VAL A 439 -18.73 5.50 -14.22
C VAL A 439 -19.24 5.98 -12.89
N GLU A 440 -19.27 5.07 -11.93
CA GLU A 440 -19.64 5.38 -10.57
C GLU A 440 -18.40 5.75 -9.76
N LEU A 441 -18.46 6.93 -9.13
CA LEU A 441 -17.46 7.37 -8.16
C LEU A 441 -17.75 6.68 -6.83
N LYS A 442 -16.73 6.09 -6.24
CA LYS A 442 -16.72 5.55 -4.88
C LYS A 442 -15.84 6.43 -4.02
N THR A 443 -16.20 6.58 -2.75
CA THR A 443 -15.48 7.43 -1.82
C THR A 443 -15.23 6.69 -0.52
N GLU A 444 -13.97 6.63 -0.13
CA GLU A 444 -13.52 6.37 1.23
C GLU A 444 -12.92 7.65 1.79
N ALA A 445 -13.19 7.96 3.07
CA ALA A 445 -12.57 9.12 3.71
C ALA A 445 -12.30 8.90 5.20
N HIS A 446 -11.18 9.40 5.69
CA HIS A 446 -10.79 9.36 7.10
C HIS A 446 -10.87 10.76 7.68
N LEU A 447 -11.61 10.95 8.78
CA LEU A 447 -11.67 12.23 9.47
C LEU A 447 -10.34 12.49 10.19
N LEU A 448 -9.84 13.71 10.12
CA LEU A 448 -8.61 14.17 10.78
C LEU A 448 -8.96 15.13 11.94
N PRO A 449 -8.08 15.29 12.95
CA PRO A 449 -8.38 16.06 14.16
C PRO A 449 -8.63 17.55 13.87
N ASP A 450 -7.94 18.09 12.86
CA ASP A 450 -8.00 19.49 12.44
C ASP A 450 -9.27 19.85 11.64
N GLY A 451 -10.22 18.92 11.49
CA GLY A 451 -11.43 19.13 10.72
C GLY A 451 -11.25 18.98 9.21
N ASN A 452 -10.10 18.49 8.76
CA ASN A 452 -9.96 17.98 7.41
C ASN A 452 -10.35 16.50 7.32
N MET A 453 -10.45 16.01 6.10
CA MET A 453 -10.66 14.60 5.76
C MET A 453 -9.60 14.17 4.75
N LEU A 454 -8.95 13.03 4.98
CA LEU A 454 -8.18 12.33 3.95
C LEU A 454 -9.15 11.54 3.08
N ILE A 455 -9.36 11.98 1.84
CA ILE A 455 -10.35 11.44 0.91
C ILE A 455 -9.66 10.68 -0.21
N GLN A 456 -10.14 9.47 -0.45
CA GLN A 456 -9.85 8.66 -1.63
C GLN A 456 -11.08 8.64 -2.53
N SER A 457 -10.94 9.23 -3.72
CA SER A 457 -11.94 9.21 -4.79
C SER A 457 -11.58 8.14 -5.81
N ILE A 458 -12.38 7.09 -5.86
CA ILE A 458 -12.06 5.83 -6.51
C ILE A 458 -12.97 5.60 -7.72
N VAL A 459 -12.35 5.27 -8.85
CA VAL A 459 -13.00 4.89 -10.09
C VAL A 459 -12.47 3.53 -10.54
N LEU A 460 -13.36 2.55 -10.70
CA LEU A 460 -13.01 1.24 -11.27
C LEU A 460 -12.89 1.34 -12.79
N ALA A 461 -11.87 0.69 -13.34
CA ALA A 461 -11.58 0.69 -14.76
C ALA A 461 -10.95 -0.65 -15.17
N ASP A 462 -10.86 -0.93 -16.47
CA ASP A 462 -10.17 -2.13 -16.96
C ASP A 462 -8.95 -1.71 -17.77
N MET A 463 -7.75 -1.90 -17.24
CA MET A 463 -6.49 -1.46 -17.86
C MET A 463 -6.22 -2.04 -19.24
N ARG A 464 -6.88 -3.16 -19.59
CA ARG A 464 -6.77 -3.82 -20.90
C ARG A 464 -7.57 -3.10 -21.98
N THR A 465 -8.51 -2.24 -21.60
CA THR A 465 -9.40 -1.53 -22.52
C THR A 465 -8.83 -0.18 -22.95
N VAL A 466 -9.17 0.27 -24.16
CA VAL A 466 -8.85 1.65 -24.62
C VAL A 466 -9.52 2.69 -23.72
N ARG A 467 -10.69 2.35 -23.15
CA ARG A 467 -11.45 3.17 -22.18
C ARG A 467 -10.61 3.56 -20.97
N HIS A 468 -9.78 2.67 -20.43
CA HIS A 468 -8.89 2.99 -19.30
C HIS A 468 -7.89 4.11 -19.63
N LYS A 469 -7.36 4.16 -20.86
CA LYS A 469 -6.45 5.24 -21.29
C LYS A 469 -7.11 6.62 -21.20
N ILE A 470 -8.42 6.69 -21.44
CA ILE A 470 -9.23 7.91 -21.28
C ILE A 470 -9.50 8.16 -19.79
N TYR A 471 -9.80 7.12 -19.01
CA TYR A 471 -10.17 7.25 -17.60
C TYR A 471 -9.01 7.70 -16.73
N PHE A 472 -7.79 7.40 -17.15
CA PHE A 472 -6.60 7.91 -16.50
C PHE A 472 -6.60 9.46 -16.38
N ALA A 473 -7.16 10.17 -17.37
CA ALA A 473 -7.27 11.64 -17.32
C ALA A 473 -8.24 12.15 -16.23
N LEU A 474 -9.07 11.27 -15.65
CA LEU A 474 -9.95 11.64 -14.54
C LEU A 474 -9.21 11.85 -13.24
N VAL A 475 -8.11 11.13 -13.00
CA VAL A 475 -7.37 11.26 -11.75
C VAL A 475 -6.95 12.72 -11.51
N PRO A 476 -6.22 13.39 -12.43
CA PRO A 476 -5.88 14.81 -12.24
C PRO A 476 -7.11 15.74 -12.28
N LEU A 477 -8.21 15.35 -12.91
CA LEU A 477 -9.44 16.14 -12.90
C LEU A 477 -10.14 16.09 -11.53
N MET A 478 -10.21 14.90 -10.90
CA MET A 478 -10.75 14.70 -9.56
C MET A 478 -9.89 15.42 -8.51
N THR A 479 -8.56 15.33 -8.61
CA THR A 479 -7.64 16.09 -7.77
C THR A 479 -7.86 17.59 -7.92
N GLN A 480 -7.98 18.09 -9.17
CA GLN A 480 -8.23 19.52 -9.41
C GLN A 480 -9.60 19.97 -8.89
N ALA A 481 -10.62 19.12 -8.98
CA ALA A 481 -11.94 19.39 -8.42
C ALA A 481 -11.89 19.48 -6.89
N ALA A 482 -11.14 18.59 -6.23
CA ALA A 482 -10.95 18.67 -4.78
C ALA A 482 -10.21 19.96 -4.38
N ILE A 483 -9.15 20.33 -5.11
CA ILE A 483 -8.39 21.57 -4.89
C ILE A 483 -9.27 22.82 -5.06
N TYR A 484 -10.21 22.80 -6.01
CA TYR A 484 -11.19 23.89 -6.18
C TYR A 484 -12.03 24.12 -4.91
N PHE A 485 -12.29 23.05 -4.14
CA PHE A 485 -12.97 23.10 -2.84
C PHE A 485 -11.99 23.17 -1.64
N GLY A 486 -10.76 23.63 -1.87
CA GLY A 486 -9.79 23.88 -0.78
C GLY A 486 -8.96 22.67 -0.35
N ALA A 487 -9.03 21.56 -1.08
CA ALA A 487 -8.18 20.41 -0.81
C ALA A 487 -6.72 20.64 -1.21
N VAL A 488 -5.83 19.79 -0.69
CA VAL A 488 -4.47 19.59 -1.20
C VAL A 488 -4.24 18.12 -1.51
N PRO A 489 -3.36 17.79 -2.48
CA PRO A 489 -2.93 16.41 -2.67
C PRO A 489 -2.23 15.88 -1.40
N TYR A 490 -2.50 14.62 -1.03
CA TYR A 490 -1.83 13.98 0.12
C TYR A 490 -0.36 13.68 -0.17
N GLY A 491 -0.08 13.10 -1.35
CA GLY A 491 1.27 12.88 -1.88
C GLY A 491 1.51 13.62 -3.19
N ILE A 492 2.76 13.97 -3.48
CA ILE A 492 3.12 14.67 -4.72
C ILE A 492 3.90 13.75 -5.67
N GLY A 493 5.02 13.19 -5.20
CA GLY A 493 5.95 12.39 -5.97
C GLY A 493 6.26 12.96 -7.36
N ILE A 494 6.18 12.09 -8.37
CA ILE A 494 6.23 12.44 -9.78
C ILE A 494 4.83 12.86 -10.24
N TRP A 495 3.81 12.04 -9.95
CA TRP A 495 2.54 12.07 -10.70
C TRP A 495 1.60 13.22 -10.32
N ASN A 496 1.68 13.71 -9.09
CA ASN A 496 0.92 14.87 -8.60
C ASN A 496 1.71 16.19 -8.66
N TYR A 497 2.90 16.20 -9.28
CA TYR A 497 3.70 17.42 -9.50
C TYR A 497 2.91 18.61 -10.09
N PRO A 498 1.95 18.45 -11.03
CA PRO A 498 1.12 19.54 -11.52
C PRO A 498 0.38 20.33 -10.41
N PHE A 499 0.12 19.69 -9.27
CA PHE A 499 -0.62 20.27 -8.15
C PHE A 499 0.27 20.82 -7.04
N LEU A 500 1.60 20.79 -7.18
CA LEU A 500 2.55 21.35 -6.19
C LEU A 500 2.25 22.82 -5.87
N LYS A 501 1.79 23.60 -6.86
CA LYS A 501 1.42 25.01 -6.64
C LYS A 501 0.27 25.18 -5.64
N ALA A 502 -0.71 24.26 -5.65
CA ALA A 502 -1.82 24.29 -4.70
C ALA A 502 -1.31 23.99 -3.27
N LEU A 503 -0.43 23.01 -3.13
CA LEU A 503 0.21 22.69 -1.86
C LEU A 503 1.05 23.86 -1.34
N ARG A 504 1.90 24.46 -2.19
CA ARG A 504 2.71 25.66 -1.85
C ARG A 504 1.85 26.85 -1.43
N LYS A 505 0.66 27.02 -2.03
CA LYS A 505 -0.27 28.08 -1.63
C LYS A 505 -0.85 27.85 -0.23
N LYS A 506 -1.18 26.60 0.11
CA LYS A 506 -1.81 26.26 1.42
C LYS A 506 -0.77 26.15 2.55
N HIS A 507 0.44 25.69 2.24
CA HIS A 507 1.53 25.49 3.20
C HIS A 507 2.85 26.09 2.70
N PRO A 508 2.94 27.43 2.55
CA PRO A 508 4.11 28.08 1.95
C PRO A 508 5.38 27.85 2.75
N GLU A 509 5.32 27.96 4.08
CA GLU A 509 6.47 27.79 4.99
C GLU A 509 7.03 26.38 4.92
N LYS A 510 6.17 25.35 4.97
CA LYS A 510 6.59 23.95 4.87
C LYS A 510 7.34 23.69 3.56
N ILE A 511 6.79 24.14 2.42
CA ILE A 511 7.42 23.90 1.12
C ILE A 511 8.72 24.69 0.99
N ALA A 512 8.76 25.94 1.46
CA ALA A 512 9.98 26.75 1.47
C ALA A 512 11.08 26.11 2.33
N ALA A 513 10.74 25.57 3.50
CA ALA A 513 11.68 24.86 4.37
C ALA A 513 12.27 23.62 3.69
N LEU A 514 11.43 22.81 3.02
CA LEU A 514 11.89 21.64 2.25
C LEU A 514 12.80 22.04 1.06
N GLU A 515 12.45 23.11 0.34
CA GLU A 515 13.25 23.65 -0.76
C GLU A 515 14.60 24.19 -0.27
N ALA A 516 14.62 24.92 0.85
CA ALA A 516 15.83 25.44 1.48
C ALA A 516 16.74 24.33 2.01
N ALA A 517 16.16 23.34 2.71
CA ALA A 517 16.88 22.17 3.20
C ALA A 517 17.57 21.40 2.06
N ARG A 518 16.87 21.25 0.95
CA ARG A 518 17.41 20.63 -0.25
C ARG A 518 18.54 21.45 -0.87
N ALA A 519 18.36 22.77 -0.99
CA ALA A 519 19.35 23.67 -1.58
C ALA A 519 20.63 23.81 -0.74
N ARG A 520 20.58 23.48 0.56
CA ARG A 520 21.72 23.52 1.48
C ARG A 520 22.91 22.65 1.04
N PHE A 521 22.65 21.53 0.35
CA PHE A 521 23.66 20.57 -0.06
C PHE A 521 23.65 20.36 -1.57
N LYS A 522 24.82 20.43 -2.21
CA LYS A 522 24.95 20.18 -3.66
C LYS A 522 24.60 18.73 -4.00
N GLU A 523 24.89 17.81 -3.08
CA GLU A 523 24.65 16.37 -3.16
C GLU A 523 23.17 16.03 -3.26
N SER A 524 22.28 16.91 -2.79
CA SER A 524 20.83 16.77 -2.97
C SER A 524 20.43 16.59 -4.44
N ALA A 525 21.22 17.11 -5.39
CA ALA A 525 20.99 16.93 -6.83
C ALA A 525 21.07 15.46 -7.30
N LEU A 526 21.73 14.58 -6.53
CA LEU A 526 21.91 13.16 -6.82
C LEU A 526 20.76 12.29 -6.31
N LEU A 527 20.11 12.74 -5.23
CA LEU A 527 19.04 12.04 -4.54
C LEU A 527 17.67 12.27 -5.20
N ASN A 528 16.94 11.17 -5.44
CA ASN A 528 15.54 11.14 -5.87
C ASN A 528 15.23 12.13 -7.01
N ARG A 529 15.89 11.96 -8.16
CA ARG A 529 15.61 12.77 -9.37
C ARG A 529 14.22 12.54 -9.93
N GLY A 530 13.67 13.55 -10.59
CA GLY A 530 12.35 13.54 -11.22
C GLY A 530 11.16 13.77 -10.29
N LYS A 531 11.39 13.98 -8.98
CA LYS A 531 10.35 14.18 -7.98
C LYS A 531 10.11 15.68 -7.73
N PHE A 532 9.15 16.02 -6.87
CA PHE A 532 8.63 17.38 -6.78
C PHE A 532 9.61 18.44 -6.25
N LEU A 533 10.56 18.09 -5.38
CA LEU A 533 11.65 18.98 -4.96
C LEU A 533 12.86 18.89 -5.92
N ASN A 534 13.02 17.76 -6.61
CA ASN A 534 14.05 17.54 -7.62
C ASN A 534 13.46 17.28 -9.02
N PRO A 535 12.90 18.29 -9.70
CA PRO A 535 12.29 18.08 -11.02
C PRO A 535 13.32 17.83 -12.14
N SER A 536 14.61 17.76 -11.81
CA SER A 536 15.68 17.33 -12.71
C SER A 536 15.40 15.91 -13.15
N GLY A 537 15.19 15.70 -14.45
CA GLY A 537 14.83 14.41 -15.04
C GLY A 537 13.39 14.27 -15.51
N LEU A 538 12.51 15.22 -15.16
CA LEU A 538 11.23 15.37 -15.83
C LEU A 538 11.44 15.85 -17.28
N ARG A 539 10.87 15.13 -18.25
CA ARG A 539 10.94 15.52 -19.68
C ARG A 539 10.17 16.82 -19.92
N TRP A 540 10.55 17.54 -20.98
CA TRP A 540 9.94 18.83 -21.33
C TRP A 540 8.41 18.75 -21.48
N LEU A 541 7.91 17.65 -22.06
CA LEU A 541 6.48 17.42 -22.27
C LEU A 541 5.72 17.37 -20.94
N TYR A 542 6.29 16.71 -19.92
CA TYR A 542 5.66 16.66 -18.60
C TYR A 542 5.67 18.02 -17.91
N ARG A 543 6.77 18.79 -18.03
CA ARG A 543 6.83 20.15 -17.50
C ARG A 543 5.80 21.07 -18.15
N LEU A 544 5.56 20.92 -19.44
CA LEU A 544 4.50 21.63 -20.16
C LEU A 544 3.12 21.20 -19.68
N PHE A 545 2.87 19.89 -19.59
CA PHE A 545 1.63 19.32 -19.06
C PHE A 545 1.33 19.85 -17.64
N ALA A 546 2.32 19.84 -16.75
CA ALA A 546 2.19 20.33 -15.38
C ALA A 546 1.82 21.81 -15.27
N ARG A 547 2.16 22.63 -16.28
CA ARG A 547 1.80 24.06 -16.33
C ARG A 547 0.41 24.31 -16.93
N ILE A 548 -0.04 23.47 -17.85
CA ILE A 548 -1.28 23.66 -18.62
C ILE A 548 -2.46 22.92 -17.97
N ALA A 549 -2.29 21.65 -17.64
CA ALA A 549 -3.38 20.77 -17.22
C ALA A 549 -4.16 21.30 -16.00
N PRO A 550 -3.52 21.80 -14.92
CA PRO A 550 -4.25 22.36 -13.78
C PRO A 550 -5.13 23.55 -14.16
N ARG A 551 -4.66 24.43 -15.07
CA ARG A 551 -5.43 25.61 -15.50
C ARG A 551 -6.65 25.22 -16.31
N VAL A 552 -6.47 24.28 -17.25
CA VAL A 552 -7.56 23.75 -18.09
C VAL A 552 -8.60 23.04 -17.22
N ASN A 553 -8.14 22.14 -16.33
CA ASN A 553 -9.01 21.43 -15.42
C ASN A 553 -9.72 22.39 -14.45
N HIS A 554 -9.05 23.41 -13.92
CA HIS A 554 -9.67 24.41 -13.06
C HIS A 554 -10.76 25.21 -13.79
N TRP A 555 -10.49 25.71 -15.00
CA TRP A 555 -11.49 26.40 -15.82
C TRP A 555 -12.73 25.52 -16.05
N PHE A 556 -12.50 24.25 -16.35
CA PHE A 556 -13.55 23.28 -16.59
C PHE A 556 -14.39 22.99 -15.34
N VAL A 557 -13.74 22.72 -14.20
CA VAL A 557 -14.40 22.50 -12.90
C VAL A 557 -15.19 23.73 -12.47
N ALA A 558 -14.56 24.90 -12.47
CA ALA A 558 -15.18 26.15 -12.05
C ALA A 558 -16.42 26.48 -12.88
N THR A 559 -16.36 26.25 -14.20
CA THR A 559 -17.52 26.52 -15.03
C THR A 559 -18.64 25.50 -14.83
N THR A 560 -18.30 24.22 -14.69
CA THR A 560 -19.28 23.17 -14.40
C THR A 560 -20.01 23.47 -13.08
N HIS A 561 -19.28 23.91 -12.06
CA HIS A 561 -19.85 24.32 -10.78
C HIS A 561 -20.79 25.53 -10.92
N LYS A 562 -20.37 26.62 -11.60
CA LYS A 562 -21.23 27.78 -11.87
C LYS A 562 -22.52 27.41 -12.60
N ARG A 563 -22.44 26.52 -13.59
CA ARG A 563 -23.60 26.05 -14.36
C ARG A 563 -24.62 25.31 -13.48
N ARG A 564 -24.14 24.47 -12.54
CA ARG A 564 -25.02 23.76 -11.59
C ARG A 564 -25.70 24.73 -10.62
N GLN A 565 -25.08 25.87 -10.33
CA GLN A 565 -25.69 26.94 -9.56
C GLN A 565 -26.63 27.85 -10.39
N GLY A 566 -26.95 27.48 -11.64
CA GLY A 566 -27.83 28.27 -12.51
C GLY A 566 -27.21 29.54 -13.11
N LYS A 567 -25.91 29.80 -12.85
CA LYS A 567 -25.19 30.97 -13.37
C LYS A 567 -24.66 30.65 -14.77
N LYS A 568 -25.21 31.29 -15.81
CA LYS A 568 -24.78 31.16 -17.21
C LYS A 568 -23.70 32.19 -17.53
N ASP A 569 -22.53 31.73 -17.95
CA ASP A 569 -21.46 32.59 -18.45
C ASP A 569 -21.65 32.81 -19.97
N LEU A 570 -22.01 34.04 -20.38
CA LEU A 570 -22.44 34.38 -21.74
C LEU A 570 -21.38 34.09 -22.82
N LEU A 571 -20.10 34.22 -22.49
CA LEU A 571 -18.98 34.01 -23.42
C LEU A 571 -18.54 32.55 -23.51
N ALA A 572 -18.60 31.80 -22.40
CA ALA A 572 -18.13 30.41 -22.36
C ALA A 572 -19.20 29.39 -22.81
N TYR A 573 -20.48 29.77 -22.76
CA TYR A 573 -21.62 28.88 -23.02
C TYR A 573 -21.65 28.22 -24.41
N PRO A 574 -21.38 28.90 -25.54
CA PRO A 574 -21.43 28.29 -26.87
C PRO A 574 -20.31 27.26 -27.07
N VAL A 575 -19.08 27.64 -26.69
CA VAL A 575 -17.88 26.79 -26.76
C VAL A 575 -18.06 25.57 -25.87
N GLN A 576 -18.68 25.72 -24.70
CA GLN A 576 -18.94 24.62 -23.77
C GLN A 576 -20.06 23.70 -24.23
N LYS A 577 -21.15 24.22 -24.80
CA LYS A 577 -22.21 23.37 -25.37
C LYS A 577 -21.65 22.52 -26.51
N LEU A 578 -20.75 23.10 -27.31
CA LEU A 578 -20.04 22.39 -28.37
C LEU A 578 -19.03 21.39 -27.80
N ALA A 579 -18.16 21.77 -26.86
CA ALA A 579 -17.20 20.88 -26.22
C ALA A 579 -17.88 19.75 -25.42
N TRP A 580 -19.01 20.02 -24.77
CA TRP A 580 -19.83 19.03 -24.05
C TRP A 580 -20.54 18.08 -25.02
N LYS A 581 -21.07 18.57 -26.14
CA LYS A 581 -21.63 17.73 -27.20
C LYS A 581 -20.56 16.89 -27.88
N LEU A 582 -19.40 17.48 -28.20
CA LEU A 582 -18.26 16.81 -28.83
C LEU A 582 -17.62 15.79 -27.90
N SER A 583 -17.42 16.11 -26.62
CA SER A 583 -16.94 15.14 -25.64
C SER A 583 -17.97 14.04 -25.43
N GLY A 584 -19.25 14.35 -25.24
CA GLY A 584 -20.30 13.33 -25.15
C GLY A 584 -20.38 12.43 -26.41
N PHE A 585 -20.17 12.99 -27.61
CA PHE A 585 -20.14 12.26 -28.87
C PHE A 585 -18.86 11.42 -29.02
N MET A 586 -17.68 12.00 -28.86
CA MET A 586 -16.39 11.29 -28.94
C MET A 586 -16.27 10.22 -27.85
N VAL A 587 -16.60 10.54 -26.60
CA VAL A 587 -16.56 9.58 -25.47
C VAL A 587 -17.52 8.43 -25.72
N ARG A 588 -18.71 8.67 -26.28
CA ARG A 588 -19.67 7.60 -26.61
C ARG A 588 -19.26 6.70 -27.79
N HIS A 589 -18.51 7.23 -28.77
CA HIS A 589 -18.09 6.49 -29.97
C HIS A 589 -16.65 5.93 -29.87
N ALA A 590 -15.80 6.50 -29.01
CA ALA A 590 -14.44 6.02 -28.74
C ALA A 590 -14.39 4.98 -27.60
N ILE A 591 -15.50 4.78 -26.88
CA ILE A 591 -15.64 3.80 -25.82
C ILE A 591 -16.56 2.67 -26.31
N PRO A 592 -16.03 1.52 -26.73
CA PRO A 592 -16.84 0.30 -26.88
C PRO A 592 -17.53 -0.02 -25.56
N SER A 593 -18.79 -0.46 -25.60
CA SER A 593 -19.61 -0.79 -24.42
C SER A 593 -19.09 -1.97 -23.60
N ASP A 594 -18.05 -2.65 -24.11
CA ASP A 594 -17.78 -4.02 -23.73
C ASP A 594 -16.63 -4.04 -22.71
N LEU A 595 -16.98 -3.81 -21.43
CA LEU A 595 -16.16 -4.26 -20.29
C LEU A 595 -16.07 -5.80 -20.21
N ARG A 596 -16.61 -6.50 -21.21
CA ARG A 596 -16.68 -7.95 -21.35
C ARG A 596 -16.04 -8.37 -22.66
N LYS A 597 -14.75 -8.06 -22.87
CA LYS A 597 -14.01 -8.91 -23.79
C LYS A 597 -13.97 -10.33 -23.21
N LYS A 598 -14.40 -11.32 -23.99
CA LYS A 598 -14.08 -12.73 -23.75
C LYS A 598 -12.57 -12.86 -23.97
N GLU A 599 -11.78 -12.78 -22.90
CA GLU A 599 -10.32 -12.89 -22.93
C GLU A 599 -9.84 -13.90 -21.87
N ALA A 600 -8.62 -14.39 -22.07
CA ALA A 600 -8.05 -15.55 -21.38
C ALA A 600 -8.06 -15.36 -19.85
N PRO A 601 -8.37 -16.41 -19.06
CA PRO A 601 -8.38 -16.34 -17.59
C PRO A 601 -7.11 -15.71 -17.00
N LEU A 602 -5.94 -16.01 -17.56
CA LEU A 602 -4.64 -15.55 -17.05
C LEU A 602 -4.46 -14.02 -17.08
N GLU A 603 -4.76 -13.37 -18.21
CA GLU A 603 -4.64 -11.91 -18.38
C GLU A 603 -5.50 -11.14 -17.38
N ARG A 604 -6.73 -11.62 -17.17
CA ARG A 604 -7.68 -11.00 -16.23
C ARG A 604 -7.18 -11.11 -14.80
N LEU A 605 -6.70 -12.29 -14.40
CA LEU A 605 -6.18 -12.54 -13.05
C LEU A 605 -4.93 -11.70 -12.76
N LEU A 606 -4.03 -11.56 -13.73
CA LEU A 606 -2.81 -10.74 -13.60
C LEU A 606 -3.13 -9.25 -13.43
N ALA A 607 -4.08 -8.73 -14.19
CA ALA A 607 -4.50 -7.33 -14.14
C ALA A 607 -5.18 -6.95 -12.80
N ALA A 608 -5.75 -7.91 -12.08
CA ALA A 608 -6.35 -7.68 -10.76
C ALA A 608 -5.32 -7.42 -9.65
N CYS A 609 -4.05 -7.82 -9.82
CA CYS A 609 -3.01 -7.66 -8.81
C CYS A 609 -2.72 -6.18 -8.53
N ALA A 610 -2.73 -5.77 -7.25
CA ALA A 610 -2.47 -4.40 -6.82
C ALA A 610 -0.97 -3.99 -6.80
N GLU A 611 -0.04 -4.92 -7.03
CA GLU A 611 1.41 -4.71 -6.87
C GLU A 611 1.75 -4.05 -5.51
N CYS A 612 1.16 -4.60 -4.45
CA CYS A 612 1.37 -4.17 -3.08
C CYS A 612 2.42 -5.02 -2.33
N ASP A 613 2.89 -6.10 -2.95
CA ASP A 613 3.88 -7.04 -2.41
C ASP A 613 3.49 -7.75 -1.10
N SER A 614 2.22 -7.73 -0.71
CA SER A 614 1.75 -8.47 0.48
C SER A 614 2.10 -9.97 0.43
N CYS A 615 1.99 -10.58 -0.75
CA CYS A 615 2.37 -11.98 -0.95
C CYS A 615 3.87 -12.23 -0.82
N GLU A 616 4.70 -11.24 -1.14
CA GLU A 616 6.16 -11.32 -1.01
C GLU A 616 6.56 -11.39 0.47
N ARG A 617 5.88 -10.63 1.33
CA ARG A 617 6.20 -10.52 2.76
C ARG A 617 5.76 -11.71 3.61
N SER A 618 4.88 -12.56 3.07
CA SER A 618 4.38 -13.76 3.76
C SER A 618 4.88 -15.07 3.15
N CYS A 619 5.79 -15.00 2.18
CA CYS A 619 6.22 -16.18 1.44
C CYS A 619 7.48 -16.78 2.03
N PRO A 620 7.48 -18.08 2.41
CA PRO A 620 8.68 -18.73 2.92
C PRO A 620 9.81 -18.78 1.89
N THR A 621 9.50 -18.79 0.59
CA THR A 621 10.54 -18.72 -0.45
C THR A 621 11.18 -17.34 -0.50
N SER A 622 10.44 -16.25 -0.26
CA SER A 622 11.00 -14.91 -0.13
C SER A 622 11.89 -14.76 1.12
N ASP A 623 11.61 -15.48 2.21
CA ASP A 623 12.52 -15.53 3.37
C ASP A 623 13.84 -16.26 3.04
N VAL A 624 13.77 -17.38 2.31
CA VAL A 624 14.92 -18.23 1.98
C VAL A 624 15.76 -17.69 0.83
N PHE A 625 15.13 -17.25 -0.25
CA PHE A 625 15.80 -16.73 -1.45
C PHE A 625 15.86 -15.20 -1.46
N GLY A 626 15.41 -14.54 -0.40
CA GLY A 626 15.32 -13.09 -0.28
C GLY A 626 14.29 -12.45 -1.21
N MET A 627 13.85 -11.25 -0.83
CA MET A 627 12.82 -10.52 -1.55
C MET A 627 13.21 -10.26 -3.01
N TYR A 628 12.28 -10.54 -3.93
CA TYR A 628 12.47 -10.46 -5.38
C TYR A 628 13.60 -11.35 -5.93
N GLY A 629 13.99 -12.37 -5.17
CA GLY A 629 14.85 -13.44 -5.65
C GLY A 629 14.12 -14.42 -6.59
N PRO A 630 14.79 -15.50 -6.99
CA PRO A 630 14.11 -16.62 -7.64
C PRO A 630 13.02 -17.18 -6.70
N ALA A 631 12.01 -17.86 -7.26
CA ALA A 631 11.00 -18.57 -6.47
C ALA A 631 10.03 -17.72 -5.65
N THR A 632 10.02 -16.39 -5.78
CA THR A 632 9.11 -15.53 -5.01
C THR A 632 7.76 -15.31 -5.70
N PRO A 633 6.64 -15.08 -4.98
CA PRO A 633 5.34 -14.89 -5.60
C PRO A 633 5.30 -13.72 -6.59
N ILE A 634 5.99 -12.61 -6.30
CA ILE A 634 6.01 -11.45 -7.19
C ILE A 634 6.86 -11.72 -8.42
N THR A 635 8.05 -12.33 -8.29
CA THR A 635 8.86 -12.67 -9.47
C THR A 635 8.13 -13.64 -10.37
N ARG A 636 7.44 -14.65 -9.81
CA ARG A 636 6.58 -15.57 -10.57
C ARG A 636 5.45 -14.85 -11.29
N ARG A 637 4.71 -13.99 -10.60
CA ARG A 637 3.63 -13.22 -11.21
C ARG A 637 4.16 -12.31 -12.33
N LYS A 638 5.33 -11.69 -12.18
CA LYS A 638 5.98 -10.88 -13.22
C LYS A 638 6.45 -11.72 -14.41
N THR A 639 6.95 -12.94 -14.19
CA THR A 639 7.22 -13.91 -15.26
C THR A 639 5.95 -14.25 -16.04
N ALA A 640 4.82 -14.44 -15.35
CA ALA A 640 3.52 -14.68 -15.99
C ALA A 640 3.06 -13.47 -16.84
N GLU A 641 3.29 -12.23 -16.38
CA GLU A 641 3.01 -11.03 -17.18
C GLU A 641 3.85 -10.96 -18.45
N ARG A 642 5.15 -11.29 -18.36
CA ARG A 642 6.05 -11.31 -19.51
C ARG A 642 5.63 -12.37 -20.53
N LEU A 643 5.24 -13.55 -20.06
CA LEU A 643 4.67 -14.61 -20.89
C LEU A 643 3.41 -14.14 -21.65
N VAL A 644 2.50 -13.45 -20.96
CA VAL A 644 1.30 -12.87 -21.56
C VAL A 644 1.64 -11.75 -22.55
N ALA A 645 2.65 -10.94 -22.25
CA ALA A 645 3.14 -9.89 -23.15
C ALA A 645 3.86 -10.44 -24.40
N GLY A 646 4.06 -11.76 -24.49
CA GLY A 646 4.75 -12.40 -25.61
C GLY A 646 6.27 -12.29 -25.55
N GLU A 647 6.83 -11.96 -24.39
CA GLU A 647 8.27 -11.89 -24.18
C GLU A 647 8.88 -13.29 -24.03
N THR A 648 10.15 -13.42 -24.42
CA THR A 648 10.91 -14.65 -24.23
C THR A 648 11.30 -14.81 -22.77
N LEU A 649 11.01 -15.98 -22.19
CA LEU A 649 11.45 -16.35 -20.85
C LEU A 649 12.81 -17.06 -20.91
N THR A 650 13.65 -16.85 -19.90
CA THR A 650 14.89 -17.61 -19.73
C THR A 650 14.64 -18.95 -19.01
N GLY A 651 15.59 -19.88 -19.11
CA GLY A 651 15.53 -21.15 -18.36
C GLY A 651 15.53 -20.93 -16.85
N GLU A 652 16.36 -20.02 -16.34
CA GLU A 652 16.43 -19.65 -14.92
C GLU A 652 15.13 -19.03 -14.42
N GLU A 653 14.49 -18.18 -15.24
CA GLU A 653 13.18 -17.60 -14.91
C GLU A 653 12.11 -18.70 -14.80
N ALA A 654 12.15 -19.70 -15.68
CA ALA A 654 11.21 -20.82 -15.65
C ALA A 654 11.48 -21.79 -14.48
N GLU A 655 12.75 -22.04 -14.15
CA GLU A 655 13.16 -22.81 -12.97
C GLU A 655 12.72 -22.13 -11.67
N GLY A 656 13.02 -20.84 -11.54
CA GLY A 656 12.53 -20.03 -10.43
C GLY A 656 11.00 -20.00 -10.36
N PHE A 657 10.31 -20.09 -11.50
CA PHE A 657 8.85 -20.19 -11.52
C PHE A 657 8.32 -21.51 -10.95
N LEU A 658 9.00 -22.62 -11.24
CA LEU A 658 8.62 -23.95 -10.77
C LEU A 658 8.90 -24.13 -9.27
N ALA A 659 9.89 -23.41 -8.73
CA ALA A 659 10.28 -23.43 -7.33
C ALA A 659 9.19 -22.80 -6.42
N CYS A 660 8.28 -23.63 -5.90
CA CYS A 660 7.14 -23.20 -5.10
C CYS A 660 6.80 -24.24 -4.04
N THR A 661 6.52 -23.79 -2.81
CA THR A 661 6.06 -24.69 -1.72
C THR A 661 4.57 -25.05 -1.82
N ARG A 662 3.81 -24.41 -2.72
CA ARG A 662 2.36 -24.59 -2.94
C ARG A 662 1.54 -24.50 -1.64
N CYS A 663 1.91 -23.58 -0.74
CA CYS A 663 1.27 -23.40 0.57
C CYS A 663 0.04 -22.47 0.59
N ASP A 664 -0.26 -21.80 -0.52
CA ASP A 664 -1.33 -20.81 -0.67
C ASP A 664 -1.25 -19.57 0.25
N ASN A 665 -0.16 -19.36 0.99
CA ASN A 665 -0.01 -18.15 1.82
C ASN A 665 -0.17 -16.87 1.00
N CYS A 666 0.39 -16.85 -0.21
CA CYS A 666 0.30 -15.71 -1.12
C CYS A 666 -1.14 -15.39 -1.56
N VAL A 667 -2.01 -16.40 -1.67
CA VAL A 667 -3.45 -16.24 -1.96
C VAL A 667 -4.16 -15.72 -0.72
N ARG A 668 -3.93 -16.38 0.43
CA ARG A 668 -4.60 -16.06 1.70
C ARG A 668 -4.34 -14.64 2.19
N ILE A 669 -3.15 -14.09 1.92
CA ILE A 669 -2.75 -12.75 2.36
C ILE A 669 -3.12 -11.66 1.34
N CYS A 670 -3.59 -12.03 0.15
CA CYS A 670 -3.78 -11.09 -0.95
C CYS A 670 -4.95 -10.14 -0.64
N PRO A 671 -4.70 -8.83 -0.46
CA PRO A 671 -5.80 -7.91 -0.16
C PRO A 671 -6.68 -7.64 -1.39
N ALA A 672 -6.26 -8.06 -2.59
CA ALA A 672 -7.05 -7.99 -3.82
C ALA A 672 -7.70 -9.35 -4.17
N ASP A 673 -7.60 -10.35 -3.28
CA ASP A 673 -8.14 -11.70 -3.42
C ASP A 673 -7.71 -12.45 -4.71
N VAL A 674 -6.51 -12.14 -5.23
CA VAL A 674 -6.02 -12.75 -6.47
C VAL A 674 -5.68 -14.22 -6.23
N PRO A 675 -6.26 -15.17 -7.00
CA PRO A 675 -5.95 -16.60 -6.89
C PRO A 675 -4.60 -16.90 -7.58
N LEU A 676 -3.51 -16.54 -6.91
CA LEU A 676 -2.14 -16.70 -7.42
C LEU A 676 -1.80 -18.13 -7.83
N THR A 677 -2.30 -19.16 -7.16
CA THR A 677 -2.04 -20.55 -7.57
C THR A 677 -2.73 -20.94 -8.87
N GLN A 678 -3.94 -20.43 -9.12
CA GLN A 678 -4.59 -20.59 -10.41
C GLN A 678 -3.78 -19.94 -11.55
N ILE A 679 -3.18 -18.77 -11.30
CA ILE A 679 -2.25 -18.13 -12.25
C ILE A 679 -1.07 -19.06 -12.53
N PHE A 680 -0.50 -19.68 -11.49
CA PHE A 680 0.66 -20.56 -11.64
C PHE A 680 0.33 -21.83 -12.42
N ASP A 681 -0.84 -22.44 -12.17
CA ASP A 681 -1.30 -23.63 -12.91
C ASP A 681 -1.51 -23.33 -14.40
N LEU A 682 -2.09 -22.16 -14.70
CA LEU A 682 -2.28 -21.71 -16.09
C LEU A 682 -0.96 -21.48 -16.82
N VAL A 683 0.07 -20.98 -16.13
CA VAL A 683 1.41 -20.76 -16.71
C VAL A 683 2.15 -22.08 -16.90
N GLU A 684 2.10 -22.99 -15.93
CA GLU A 684 2.75 -24.30 -16.02
C GLU A 684 2.14 -25.17 -17.15
N ALA A 685 0.88 -24.93 -17.51
CA ALA A 685 0.21 -25.55 -18.65
C ALA A 685 0.55 -24.89 -20.02
N ASP A 686 1.21 -23.73 -20.05
CA ASP A 686 1.54 -23.03 -21.29
C ASP A 686 2.73 -23.69 -22.01
N ALA A 687 2.59 -23.93 -23.32
CA ALA A 687 3.63 -24.56 -24.12
C ALA A 687 4.92 -23.71 -24.21
N ARG A 688 4.79 -22.38 -24.23
CA ARG A 688 5.93 -21.45 -24.31
C ARG A 688 6.73 -21.45 -23.01
N PHE A 689 6.04 -21.60 -21.87
CA PHE A 689 6.68 -21.78 -20.58
C PHE A 689 7.48 -23.09 -20.54
N ASN A 690 6.88 -24.19 -20.97
CA ASN A 690 7.55 -25.50 -21.01
C ASN A 690 8.75 -25.51 -21.98
N LEU A 691 8.66 -24.78 -23.09
CA LEU A 691 9.78 -24.58 -24.01
C LEU A 691 10.94 -23.84 -23.34
N ALA A 692 10.66 -22.78 -22.59
CA ALA A 692 11.69 -22.04 -21.86
C ALA A 692 12.31 -22.88 -20.72
N LEU A 693 11.49 -23.64 -20.00
CA LEU A 693 11.95 -24.54 -18.93
C LEU A 693 12.88 -25.63 -19.46
N ASN A 694 12.60 -26.17 -20.66
CA ASN A 694 13.44 -27.13 -21.38
C ASN A 694 13.94 -28.31 -20.49
N LYS A 695 13.02 -28.93 -19.74
CA LYS A 695 13.30 -30.08 -18.88
C LYS A 695 12.34 -31.23 -19.14
N THR A 696 12.87 -32.46 -19.15
CA THR A 696 12.07 -33.69 -19.07
C THR A 696 11.38 -33.83 -17.71
N ALA A 697 10.44 -34.77 -17.58
CA ALA A 697 9.76 -35.03 -16.31
C ALA A 697 10.75 -35.33 -15.17
N ASP A 698 11.71 -36.24 -15.40
CA ASP A 698 12.73 -36.63 -14.42
C ASP A 698 13.62 -35.45 -14.00
N GLN A 699 13.96 -34.58 -14.95
CA GLN A 699 14.74 -33.38 -14.68
C GLN A 699 13.95 -32.35 -13.85
N LYS A 700 12.64 -32.22 -14.09
CA LYS A 700 11.75 -31.39 -13.27
C LYS A 700 11.66 -31.94 -11.84
N GLU A 701 11.48 -33.24 -11.70
CA GLU A 701 11.42 -33.90 -10.38
C GLU A 701 12.72 -33.71 -9.60
N THR A 702 13.87 -33.92 -10.26
CA THR A 702 15.19 -33.70 -9.66
C THR A 702 15.36 -32.25 -9.19
N PHE A 703 14.97 -31.27 -10.01
CA PHE A 703 15.04 -29.85 -9.66
C PHE A 703 14.14 -29.52 -8.46
N VAL A 704 12.89 -29.99 -8.46
CA VAL A 704 11.93 -29.77 -7.36
C VAL A 704 12.44 -30.45 -6.07
N GLY A 705 13.00 -31.65 -6.17
CA GLY A 705 13.64 -32.34 -5.04
C GLY A 705 14.77 -31.51 -4.44
N ARG A 706 15.63 -30.92 -5.28
CA ARG A 706 16.70 -30.03 -4.85
C ARG A 706 16.17 -28.76 -4.19
N PHE A 707 15.17 -28.10 -4.76
CA PHE A 707 14.49 -26.95 -4.17
C PHE A 707 14.01 -27.27 -2.74
N TRP A 708 13.32 -28.40 -2.56
CA TRP A 708 12.83 -28.79 -1.23
C TRP A 708 13.94 -29.10 -0.24
N GLN A 709 15.06 -29.66 -0.71
CA GLN A 709 16.23 -29.86 0.14
C GLN A 709 16.78 -28.51 0.65
N ILE A 710 16.93 -27.52 -0.23
CA ILE A 710 17.38 -26.17 0.14
C ILE A 710 16.44 -25.55 1.17
N MET A 711 15.13 -25.61 0.93
CA MET A 711 14.13 -25.10 1.88
C MET A 711 14.28 -25.76 3.26
N LYS A 712 14.38 -27.10 3.33
CA LYS A 712 14.48 -27.85 4.60
C LYS A 712 15.77 -27.55 5.36
N GLU A 713 16.87 -27.32 4.65
CA GLU A 713 18.17 -27.01 5.26
C GLU A 713 18.24 -25.58 5.78
N SER A 714 17.45 -24.65 5.23
CA SER A 714 17.56 -23.23 5.55
C SER A 714 16.99 -22.88 6.94
N PRO A 715 17.76 -22.20 7.82
CA PRO A 715 17.23 -21.68 9.10
C PRO A 715 16.12 -20.66 8.89
N ASN A 716 16.10 -19.95 7.76
CA ASN A 716 15.05 -18.98 7.42
C ASN A 716 13.71 -19.65 7.12
N TYR A 717 13.70 -20.93 6.70
CA TYR A 717 12.47 -21.69 6.53
C TYR A 717 11.99 -22.35 7.81
N ARG A 718 12.92 -22.82 8.67
CA ARG A 718 12.60 -23.57 9.90
C ARG A 718 11.64 -22.83 10.83
N LYS A 719 11.75 -21.49 10.88
CA LYS A 719 10.84 -20.62 11.66
C LYS A 719 9.36 -20.75 11.25
N HIS A 720 9.07 -21.31 10.08
CA HIS A 720 7.72 -21.53 9.55
C HIS A 720 7.23 -22.97 9.65
N THR A 721 8.03 -23.89 10.21
CA THR A 721 7.70 -25.32 10.30
C THR A 721 7.78 -25.79 11.75
N HIS A 722 6.65 -26.23 12.34
CA HIS A 722 6.60 -26.76 13.72
C HIS A 722 6.97 -28.26 13.84
N ALA A 723 7.62 -28.86 12.84
CA ALA A 723 7.98 -30.27 12.93
C ALA A 723 9.16 -30.48 13.89
N VAL A 724 8.92 -31.12 15.04
CA VAL A 724 9.99 -31.70 15.86
C VAL A 724 10.64 -32.79 15.01
N GLN A 725 11.93 -32.66 14.69
CA GLN A 725 12.66 -33.71 13.98
C GLN A 725 12.90 -34.89 14.93
N THR A 726 11.97 -35.85 14.96
CA THR A 726 12.16 -37.10 15.72
C THR A 726 12.59 -38.29 14.88
N ASP A 727 12.65 -38.23 13.54
CA ASP A 727 13.25 -39.32 12.77
C ASP A 727 13.78 -38.95 11.37
N LYS A 728 14.75 -39.73 10.87
CA LYS A 728 15.54 -39.53 9.64
C LYS A 728 14.81 -39.92 8.35
N ARG A 729 13.51 -40.26 8.39
CA ARG A 729 12.76 -40.68 7.21
C ARG A 729 11.39 -39.99 7.13
N SER A 730 11.16 -39.34 5.98
CA SER A 730 9.89 -38.80 5.48
C SER A 730 9.27 -37.59 6.20
N HIS A 731 9.48 -36.39 5.63
CA HIS A 731 8.68 -35.18 5.89
C HIS A 731 7.54 -34.99 4.86
N LEU A 732 7.25 -36.00 4.02
CA LEU A 732 6.28 -35.88 2.92
C LEU A 732 4.95 -36.61 3.15
N GLU A 733 4.80 -37.37 4.24
CA GLU A 733 3.56 -38.14 4.51
C GLU A 733 2.55 -37.49 5.45
N HIS A 734 2.82 -36.31 5.99
CA HIS A 734 1.82 -35.62 6.80
C HIS A 734 1.56 -34.25 6.21
N GLY A 735 0.29 -34.03 5.85
CA GLY A 735 -0.24 -32.73 5.43
C GLY A 735 0.29 -31.65 6.36
N LEU A 736 1.26 -30.89 5.85
CA LEU A 736 1.78 -29.71 6.52
C LEU A 736 0.62 -28.72 6.55
N LYS A 737 -0.11 -28.70 7.66
CA LYS A 737 -1.03 -27.62 7.98
C LYS A 737 -0.14 -26.41 8.27
N ILE A 738 0.20 -25.68 7.21
CA ILE A 738 0.85 -24.38 7.30
C ILE A 738 -0.23 -23.43 7.86
N ILE A 739 -0.23 -23.32 9.18
CA ILE A 739 -1.04 -22.38 9.92
C ILE A 739 -0.24 -21.08 9.97
N TYR A 740 -0.66 -20.10 9.19
CA TYR A 740 -0.45 -18.71 9.57
C TYR A 740 -1.80 -18.19 9.99
N PRO A 741 -1.95 -17.64 11.21
CA PRO A 741 -3.19 -16.98 11.58
C PRO A 741 -3.41 -15.87 10.55
N ARG A 742 -4.61 -15.82 9.96
CA ARG A 742 -5.06 -14.60 9.30
C ARG A 742 -4.77 -13.45 10.28
N GLY A 743 -4.40 -12.28 9.76
CA GLY A 743 -3.99 -11.10 10.55
C GLY A 743 -5.02 -10.54 11.54
N TYR A 744 -6.02 -11.31 11.94
CA TYR A 744 -6.94 -11.12 13.04
C TYR A 744 -7.26 -12.51 13.62
N GLU A 745 -6.69 -12.86 14.78
CA GLU A 745 -7.34 -13.84 15.65
C GLU A 745 -8.50 -13.09 16.32
N TYR A 746 -9.72 -13.35 15.87
CA TYR A 746 -10.89 -13.07 16.70
C TYR A 746 -10.89 -14.11 17.82
N GLY A 747 -10.68 -13.62 19.04
CA GLY A 747 -10.87 -14.39 20.27
C GLY A 747 -9.56 -14.82 20.93
N SER A 748 -8.95 -13.92 21.70
CA SER A 748 -8.43 -14.38 22.99
C SER A 748 -9.65 -14.74 23.84
N LEU A 749 -9.95 -16.03 23.93
CA LEU A 749 -10.92 -16.54 24.88
C LEU A 749 -10.36 -16.27 26.28
N PHE A 750 -10.91 -15.27 26.98
CA PHE A 750 -10.68 -15.11 28.41
C PHE A 750 -11.53 -16.17 29.12
N ILE A 751 -10.88 -17.24 29.58
CA ILE A 751 -11.49 -18.22 30.47
C ILE A 751 -11.37 -17.66 31.87
N ASP A 752 -12.49 -17.23 32.44
CA ASP A 752 -12.56 -16.91 33.86
C ASP A 752 -12.36 -18.22 34.67
N PRO A 753 -11.27 -18.34 35.45
CA PRO A 753 -10.95 -19.57 36.16
C PRO A 753 -11.99 -19.90 37.24
N GLU A 754 -12.78 -18.92 37.70
CA GLU A 754 -13.82 -19.15 38.72
C GLU A 754 -15.12 -19.72 38.12
N SER A 755 -15.36 -19.56 36.82
CA SER A 755 -16.60 -19.98 36.14
C SER A 755 -16.42 -21.06 35.06
N CYS A 756 -15.19 -21.54 34.83
CA CYS A 756 -14.88 -22.62 33.88
C CYS A 756 -15.37 -23.99 34.35
N ILE A 757 -16.08 -24.74 33.49
CA ILE A 757 -16.60 -26.09 33.80
C ILE A 757 -15.71 -27.24 33.34
N HIS A 758 -14.50 -26.94 32.84
CA HIS A 758 -13.48 -27.94 32.44
C HIS A 758 -13.94 -29.02 31.44
N CYS A 759 -14.89 -28.71 30.54
CA CYS A 759 -15.46 -29.69 29.61
C CYS A 759 -14.60 -29.97 28.35
N GLY A 760 -13.58 -29.15 28.08
CA GLY A 760 -12.63 -29.36 26.97
C GLY A 760 -13.15 -29.01 25.56
N MET A 761 -14.25 -28.26 25.44
CA MET A 761 -14.83 -27.87 24.14
C MET A 761 -14.48 -26.45 23.66
N CYS A 762 -13.76 -25.67 24.47
CA CYS A 762 -13.47 -24.25 24.24
C CYS A 762 -12.14 -23.97 23.54
#